data_AF-A0A6L9Z7I2-F1
#
_entry.id   AF-A0A6L9Z7I2-F1
#
_cell.length_a   1.000
_cell.length_b   1.000
_cell.length_c   1.000
_cell.angle_alpha   90.00
_cell.angle_beta   90.00
_cell.angle_gamma   90.00
#
_symmetry.space_group_name_H-M   'P 1'
#
loop_
_entity.id
_entity.type
_entity.pdbx_description
1 polymer ?
#
loop_
_entity_poly.entity_id
_entity_poly.type
_entity_poly.pdbx_seq_one_letter_code
_entity_poly.pdbx_strand_id
1 'polypeptide(L)'
;MGKLVVLSLDGDFQQQWFHVNLTIAEEGSLPTLDVTGYLPADSELINSSEKHWCKYRKLGPPTRIEKGKVIYGGSISQRLNECRDSANELGKKLQKWLNSEQFIPINNRLRAELNPEETIRVLIRTENTQLQKLPWHLWDFFDHYPKAEVAISGMDFERSDQPPAATDKFNVKILAILGHRAGIDIDKDRQYLDNLPNAETRFLVERKHHEINDQLWNQPWDIIFFAGHSQTEGETGRIYINPTDSLRIDQLRYGFQKAVAQGLKLAIFNSCDGLGLARDLHDLQIPQIIVMRDLVPDLVAQNFLKYFLKGFAEGKSLYLATREAREKLQGLESQFPCASWLPVIYQNRGQEPPAWEDLYQEQDKKPVLPKPKGRRVQTVLLSSLVVLLSSIVVTSLVMVVRSLGLFQPWELQGFDQLMRLRPNEGLDPRLLLVTITEEDVQSQPKEERGAASLSDRSLAKLLAKLEQYQPRAIGLDIYRENPVGGEYQDLATRMKTSDHLYAICKYGNPGVSPPPEVPKVRQGFNNVVLDPDDRIIRRHLLAVGSTSPCQSKYSFNFQLATHYLAAEGIKLEIIEKDLKLGTIVFKTLEKDSGGYHHLEDSRGHQLLLNYRASGHIAETVSLGELLRDDFNGDLVKNRIVIIGTIAPSFKDHMWRTPYSGGQGSVETMTGIEIQAQMISHILSAVLDNRPLIWWWSEPGEALWIWCWAVVGGMVAGNFHLLRSVLLGTGTAVVILYGSCWVLLIVTGGWVPLIPATIALVTTSASVVVYSGLQK
;
A
#
# COMPACT_ATOMS: atom_id res chain seq x y z
N MET A 1 28.17 1.51 -19.01
CA MET A 1 26.71 1.59 -18.83
C MET A 1 26.13 0.44 -19.61
N GLY A 2 25.37 -0.44 -18.97
CA GLY A 2 24.69 -1.52 -19.68
C GLY A 2 23.34 -1.08 -20.25
N LYS A 3 22.78 -1.94 -21.08
CA LYS A 3 21.40 -1.84 -21.58
C LYS A 3 20.55 -2.92 -20.92
N LEU A 4 19.33 -2.56 -20.57
CA LEU A 4 18.29 -3.49 -20.15
C LEU A 4 17.29 -3.67 -21.31
N VAL A 5 17.20 -4.90 -21.80
CA VAL A 5 16.19 -5.35 -22.76
C VAL A 5 15.16 -6.16 -22.00
N VAL A 6 13.88 -5.87 -22.19
CA VAL A 6 12.78 -6.69 -21.68
C VAL A 6 11.88 -7.10 -22.83
N LEU A 7 11.73 -8.40 -23.03
CA LEU A 7 10.75 -9.01 -23.92
C LEU A 7 9.63 -9.57 -23.03
N SER A 8 8.45 -8.96 -23.10
CA SER A 8 7.26 -9.43 -22.38
C SER A 8 6.41 -10.27 -23.30
N LEU A 9 6.21 -11.55 -23.00
CA LEU A 9 5.45 -12.50 -23.81
C LEU A 9 4.21 -12.98 -23.06
N ASP A 10 3.04 -12.68 -23.62
CA ASP A 10 1.74 -13.14 -23.13
C ASP A 10 1.04 -13.97 -24.21
N GLY A 11 0.40 -15.08 -23.83
CA GLY A 11 -0.20 -16.08 -24.72
C GLY A 11 0.17 -17.54 -24.43
N ASP A 12 -0.22 -18.43 -25.35
CA ASP A 12 -0.02 -19.88 -25.24
C ASP A 12 0.39 -20.54 -26.58
N PHE A 13 0.72 -21.84 -26.52
CA PHE A 13 1.17 -22.63 -27.69
C PHE A 13 0.06 -23.40 -28.42
N GLN A 14 -1.21 -23.22 -28.03
CA GLN A 14 -2.34 -24.04 -28.50
C GLN A 14 -3.43 -23.25 -29.25
N GLN A 15 -3.76 -22.02 -28.84
CA GLN A 15 -4.90 -21.26 -29.39
C GLN A 15 -4.64 -19.78 -29.69
N GLN A 16 -3.51 -19.19 -29.27
CA GLN A 16 -3.21 -17.77 -29.51
C GLN A 16 -1.79 -17.52 -30.03
N TRP A 17 -1.54 -16.39 -30.68
CA TRP A 17 -0.18 -15.91 -30.90
C TRP A 17 0.35 -15.31 -29.59
N PHE A 18 1.64 -15.43 -29.34
CA PHE A 18 2.27 -14.68 -28.25
C PHE A 18 2.35 -13.21 -28.64
N HIS A 19 1.66 -12.35 -27.90
CA HIS A 19 1.87 -10.91 -28.00
C HIS A 19 3.20 -10.58 -27.31
N VAL A 20 4.11 -9.93 -28.05
CA VAL A 20 5.43 -9.56 -27.57
C VAL A 20 5.54 -8.04 -27.47
N ASN A 21 5.88 -7.54 -26.29
CA ASN A 21 6.31 -6.16 -26.09
C ASN A 21 7.82 -6.14 -25.81
N LEU A 22 8.58 -5.44 -26.66
CA LEU A 22 10.00 -5.14 -26.49
C LEU A 22 10.17 -3.74 -25.90
N THR A 23 10.75 -3.66 -24.71
CA THR A 23 11.32 -2.40 -24.18
C THR A 23 12.84 -2.47 -24.13
N ILE A 24 13.51 -1.35 -24.45
CA ILE A 24 14.95 -1.18 -24.23
C ILE A 24 15.16 0.07 -23.38
N ALA A 25 16.01 -0.01 -22.36
CA ALA A 25 16.40 1.08 -21.48
C ALA A 25 17.93 1.07 -21.26
N GLU A 26 18.49 2.20 -20.81
CA GLU A 26 19.75 2.15 -20.08
C GLU A 26 19.48 1.67 -18.64
N GLU A 27 20.47 1.05 -18.00
CA GLU A 27 20.33 0.65 -16.59
C GLU A 27 20.00 1.86 -15.70
N GLY A 28 19.17 1.63 -14.67
CA GLY A 28 18.57 2.69 -13.85
C GLY A 28 17.62 3.68 -14.55
N SER A 29 17.38 3.58 -15.86
CA SER A 29 16.70 4.62 -16.65
C SER A 29 15.33 4.18 -17.20
N LEU A 30 14.55 5.17 -17.66
CA LEU A 30 13.29 4.90 -18.36
C LEU A 30 13.55 4.26 -19.74
N PRO A 31 12.62 3.46 -20.28
CA PRO A 31 12.74 2.90 -21.63
C PRO A 31 12.92 3.98 -22.70
N THR A 32 13.94 3.81 -23.53
CA THR A 32 14.20 4.61 -24.74
C THR A 32 13.50 4.04 -25.97
N LEU A 33 13.01 2.79 -25.88
CA LEU A 33 12.23 2.11 -26.91
C LEU A 33 11.08 1.32 -26.26
N ASP A 34 9.91 1.35 -26.90
CA ASP A 34 8.78 0.46 -26.65
C ASP A 34 8.17 0.08 -28.03
N VAL A 35 8.13 -1.22 -28.36
CA VAL A 35 7.63 -1.75 -29.64
C VAL A 35 6.89 -3.06 -29.40
N THR A 36 5.71 -3.20 -30.02
CA THR A 36 4.92 -4.45 -30.00
C THR A 36 5.06 -5.25 -31.30
N GLY A 37 4.80 -6.54 -31.20
CA GLY A 37 4.81 -7.52 -32.30
C GLY A 37 4.39 -8.90 -31.79
N TYR A 38 4.64 -9.96 -32.56
CA TYR A 38 4.07 -11.27 -32.26
C TYR A 38 5.05 -12.42 -32.53
N LEU A 39 4.90 -13.50 -31.77
CA LEU A 39 5.48 -14.82 -32.07
C LEU A 39 4.32 -15.80 -32.33
N PRO A 40 4.37 -16.63 -33.38
CA PRO A 40 3.29 -17.57 -33.70
C PRO A 40 3.20 -18.69 -32.66
N ALA A 41 2.03 -19.32 -32.51
CA ALA A 41 1.94 -20.59 -31.79
C ALA A 41 2.75 -21.68 -32.52
N ASP A 42 3.62 -22.37 -31.80
CA ASP A 42 4.39 -23.51 -32.32
C ASP A 42 4.36 -24.68 -31.33
N SER A 43 3.32 -25.52 -31.45
CA SER A 43 3.18 -26.74 -30.64
C SER A 43 4.27 -27.79 -30.94
N GLU A 44 4.90 -27.72 -32.13
CA GLU A 44 6.01 -28.58 -32.52
C GLU A 44 7.31 -28.24 -31.77
N LEU A 45 7.53 -26.97 -31.44
CA LEU A 45 8.63 -26.48 -30.60
C LEU A 45 8.49 -27.03 -29.17
N ILE A 46 7.30 -26.93 -28.58
CA ILE A 46 7.04 -27.42 -27.21
C ILE A 46 7.11 -28.94 -27.13
N ASN A 47 6.50 -29.66 -28.08
CA ASN A 47 6.66 -31.11 -28.16
C ASN A 47 8.14 -31.52 -28.29
N SER A 48 8.97 -30.74 -28.99
CA SER A 48 10.42 -30.97 -29.08
C SER A 48 11.13 -30.68 -27.75
N SER A 49 10.73 -29.63 -27.02
CA SER A 49 11.25 -29.27 -25.70
C SER A 49 10.99 -30.36 -24.66
N GLU A 50 9.73 -30.80 -24.55
CA GLU A 50 9.32 -31.86 -23.62
C GLU A 50 10.00 -33.21 -23.95
N LYS A 51 10.09 -33.55 -25.25
CA LYS A 51 10.81 -34.73 -25.75
C LYS A 51 12.31 -34.66 -25.44
N HIS A 52 12.94 -33.48 -25.54
CA HIS A 52 14.34 -33.29 -25.20
C HIS A 52 14.58 -33.47 -23.70
N TRP A 53 13.85 -32.78 -22.82
CA TRP A 53 14.00 -32.92 -21.37
C TRP A 53 13.67 -34.34 -20.88
N CYS A 54 12.70 -35.01 -21.50
CA CYS A 54 12.41 -36.43 -21.25
C CYS A 54 13.60 -37.36 -21.63
N LYS A 55 14.30 -37.11 -22.73
CA LYS A 55 15.52 -37.84 -23.11
C LYS A 55 16.70 -37.52 -22.19
N TYR A 56 16.88 -36.26 -21.84
CA TYR A 56 17.94 -35.79 -20.96
C TYR A 56 17.86 -36.44 -19.57
N ARG A 57 16.68 -36.43 -18.94
CA ARG A 57 16.45 -37.08 -17.62
C ARG A 57 16.69 -38.60 -17.64
N LYS A 58 16.56 -39.26 -18.81
CA LYS A 58 16.83 -40.71 -18.99
C LYS A 58 18.32 -41.07 -19.06
N LEU A 59 19.25 -40.10 -19.02
CA LEU A 59 20.69 -40.39 -19.03
C LEU A 59 21.15 -41.14 -17.76
N GLY A 60 20.51 -40.88 -16.62
CA GLY A 60 20.79 -41.54 -15.33
C GLY A 60 21.93 -40.88 -14.53
N PRO A 61 21.93 -40.96 -13.18
CA PRO A 61 22.53 -39.90 -12.36
C PRO A 61 23.92 -40.21 -11.80
N PRO A 62 24.65 -39.14 -11.40
CA PRO A 62 24.99 -38.98 -9.99
C PRO A 62 24.95 -37.53 -9.45
N THR A 63 24.33 -37.22 -8.30
CA THR A 63 23.03 -37.72 -7.80
C THR A 63 22.37 -36.64 -6.92
N ARG A 64 21.64 -35.68 -7.50
CA ARG A 64 20.76 -34.75 -6.75
C ARG A 64 19.27 -35.19 -6.74
N ILE A 65 19.01 -36.51 -6.76
CA ILE A 65 17.66 -37.16 -6.79
C ILE A 65 17.53 -38.19 -5.65
N GLU A 66 16.34 -38.37 -5.10
CA GLU A 66 16.01 -39.48 -4.18
C GLU A 66 15.61 -40.78 -4.92
N LYS A 67 15.68 -41.95 -4.25
CA LYS A 67 15.65 -43.27 -4.89
C LYS A 67 14.32 -43.61 -5.61
N GLY A 68 14.35 -43.71 -6.95
CA GLY A 68 13.23 -44.24 -7.74
C GLY A 68 13.60 -44.79 -9.14
N LYS A 69 13.51 -46.12 -9.31
CA LYS A 69 13.56 -46.90 -10.57
C LYS A 69 14.61 -46.50 -11.65
N VAL A 70 15.76 -47.19 -11.62
CA VAL A 70 16.66 -47.28 -12.78
C VAL A 70 15.96 -47.99 -13.94
N ILE A 71 15.79 -47.31 -15.08
CA ILE A 71 15.33 -47.94 -16.33
C ILE A 71 16.54 -48.54 -17.05
N TYR A 72 16.73 -49.85 -16.93
CA TYR A 72 17.69 -50.59 -17.76
C TYR A 72 17.15 -50.74 -19.19
N GLY A 73 17.69 -49.97 -20.13
CA GLY A 73 17.37 -50.07 -21.55
C GLY A 73 18.31 -49.24 -22.43
N GLY A 74 19.01 -49.88 -23.36
CA GLY A 74 19.90 -49.24 -24.35
C GLY A 74 21.32 -48.97 -23.88
N SER A 75 22.23 -48.81 -24.85
CA SER A 75 23.62 -48.40 -24.61
C SER A 75 23.69 -46.94 -24.14
N ILE A 76 24.60 -46.62 -23.22
CA ILE A 76 24.83 -45.24 -22.74
C ILE A 76 25.16 -44.31 -23.91
N SER A 77 26.01 -44.77 -24.85
CA SER A 77 26.37 -44.01 -26.06
C SER A 77 25.16 -43.70 -26.95
N GLN A 78 24.20 -44.63 -27.04
CA GLN A 78 22.96 -44.41 -27.77
C GLN A 78 22.10 -43.33 -27.09
N ARG A 79 21.90 -43.41 -25.76
CA ARG A 79 21.12 -42.39 -25.03
C ARG A 79 21.77 -41.00 -25.11
N LEU A 80 23.09 -40.91 -25.04
CA LEU A 80 23.84 -39.66 -25.22
C LEU A 80 23.63 -39.06 -26.62
N ASN A 81 23.70 -39.88 -27.68
CA ASN A 81 23.44 -39.43 -29.05
C ASN A 81 21.98 -39.01 -29.24
N GLU A 82 21.02 -39.83 -28.79
CA GLU A 82 19.59 -39.48 -28.85
C GLU A 82 19.28 -38.15 -28.14
N CYS A 83 19.97 -37.83 -27.05
CA CYS A 83 19.86 -36.56 -26.34
C CYS A 83 20.46 -35.39 -27.14
N ARG A 84 21.64 -35.58 -27.76
CA ARG A 84 22.25 -34.59 -28.66
C ARG A 84 21.38 -34.33 -29.89
N ASP A 85 20.79 -35.36 -30.46
CA ASP A 85 19.91 -35.24 -31.63
C ASP A 85 18.64 -34.45 -31.28
N SER A 86 18.02 -34.69 -30.12
CA SER A 86 16.88 -33.87 -29.68
C SER A 86 17.28 -32.45 -29.28
N ALA A 87 18.49 -32.23 -28.76
CA ALA A 87 19.03 -30.90 -28.51
C ALA A 87 19.19 -30.11 -29.82
N ASN A 88 19.80 -30.73 -30.83
CA ASN A 88 19.95 -30.16 -32.17
C ASN A 88 18.60 -29.91 -32.86
N GLU A 89 17.62 -30.81 -32.67
CA GLU A 89 16.23 -30.63 -33.14
C GLU A 89 15.59 -29.40 -32.46
N LEU A 90 15.66 -29.32 -31.13
CA LEU A 90 15.08 -28.22 -30.34
C LEU A 90 15.72 -26.87 -30.68
N GLY A 91 17.04 -26.79 -30.76
CA GLY A 91 17.76 -25.56 -31.13
C GLY A 91 17.37 -25.06 -32.52
N LYS A 92 17.26 -25.96 -33.51
CA LYS A 92 16.78 -25.62 -34.85
C LYS A 92 15.33 -25.12 -34.85
N LYS A 93 14.43 -25.75 -34.09
CA LYS A 93 13.03 -25.30 -33.99
C LYS A 93 12.93 -23.95 -33.28
N LEU A 94 13.68 -23.74 -32.20
CA LEU A 94 13.75 -22.46 -31.48
C LEU A 94 14.24 -21.34 -32.40
N GLN A 95 15.33 -21.58 -33.14
CA GLN A 95 15.87 -20.59 -34.07
C GLN A 95 14.90 -20.33 -35.25
N LYS A 96 14.19 -21.34 -35.76
CA LYS A 96 13.13 -21.14 -36.76
C LYS A 96 12.00 -20.27 -36.22
N TRP A 97 11.54 -20.53 -35.00
CA TRP A 97 10.46 -19.79 -34.34
C TRP A 97 10.82 -18.32 -34.08
N LEU A 98 12.05 -18.06 -33.61
CA LEU A 98 12.61 -16.71 -33.42
C LEU A 98 13.02 -16.01 -34.73
N ASN A 99 12.82 -16.63 -35.89
CA ASN A 99 12.91 -16.00 -37.22
C ASN A 99 11.59 -16.10 -38.00
N SER A 100 10.46 -16.26 -37.30
CA SER A 100 9.13 -16.13 -37.89
C SER A 100 8.90 -14.71 -38.43
N GLU A 101 8.15 -14.59 -39.53
CA GLU A 101 7.86 -13.32 -40.19
C GLU A 101 7.26 -12.26 -39.24
N GLN A 102 6.50 -12.72 -38.25
CA GLN A 102 5.83 -11.91 -37.24
C GLN A 102 6.81 -11.31 -36.21
N PHE A 103 7.94 -11.97 -35.95
CA PHE A 103 8.93 -11.55 -34.95
C PHE A 103 10.17 -10.86 -35.55
N ILE A 104 10.44 -11.05 -36.85
CA ILE A 104 11.51 -10.34 -37.58
C ILE A 104 11.52 -8.81 -37.31
N PRO A 105 10.39 -8.08 -37.28
CA PRO A 105 10.39 -6.65 -36.95
C PRO A 105 10.98 -6.33 -35.57
N ILE A 106 10.66 -7.13 -34.54
CA ILE A 106 11.22 -6.98 -33.19
C ILE A 106 12.71 -7.30 -33.20
N ASN A 107 13.12 -8.43 -33.78
CA ASN A 107 14.52 -8.86 -33.85
C ASN A 107 15.40 -7.82 -34.58
N ASN A 108 14.91 -7.27 -35.70
CA ASN A 108 15.59 -6.20 -36.43
C ASN A 108 15.69 -4.90 -35.61
N ARG A 109 14.59 -4.50 -34.94
CA ARG A 109 14.58 -3.28 -34.12
C ARG A 109 15.50 -3.39 -32.91
N LEU A 110 15.51 -4.54 -32.25
CA LEU A 110 16.42 -4.88 -31.15
C LEU A 110 17.89 -4.71 -31.57
N ARG A 111 18.26 -5.28 -32.72
CA ARG A 111 19.63 -5.23 -33.24
C ARG A 111 20.05 -3.85 -33.73
N ALA A 112 19.11 -3.05 -34.24
CA ALA A 112 19.38 -1.68 -34.68
C ALA A 112 19.69 -0.70 -33.52
N GLU A 113 19.18 -0.98 -32.32
CA GLU A 113 19.30 -0.10 -31.14
C GLU A 113 20.40 -0.53 -30.16
N LEU A 114 20.99 -1.72 -30.33
CA LEU A 114 22.00 -2.28 -29.42
C LEU A 114 23.37 -2.38 -30.08
N ASN A 115 24.42 -2.09 -29.29
CA ASN A 115 25.81 -2.20 -29.69
C ASN A 115 26.44 -3.51 -29.15
N PRO A 116 27.09 -4.35 -29.99
CA PRO A 116 27.79 -5.58 -29.56
C PRO A 116 28.81 -5.39 -28.43
N GLU A 117 29.40 -4.19 -28.29
CA GLU A 117 30.39 -3.89 -27.27
C GLU A 117 29.80 -3.48 -25.91
N GLU A 118 28.49 -3.26 -25.80
CA GLU A 118 27.81 -2.92 -24.56
C GLU A 118 27.41 -4.16 -23.76
N THR A 119 27.40 -4.06 -22.43
CA THR A 119 26.84 -5.11 -21.57
C THR A 119 25.31 -5.06 -21.65
N ILE A 120 24.67 -6.19 -21.96
CA ILE A 120 23.23 -6.24 -22.21
C ILE A 120 22.57 -7.30 -21.31
N ARG A 121 21.53 -6.92 -20.59
CA ARG A 121 20.67 -7.86 -19.85
C ARG A 121 19.39 -8.07 -20.63
N VAL A 122 19.08 -9.32 -21.00
CA VAL A 122 17.85 -9.67 -21.71
C VAL A 122 16.90 -10.38 -20.75
N LEU A 123 15.81 -9.72 -20.36
CA LEU A 123 14.77 -10.30 -19.52
C LEU A 123 13.64 -10.86 -20.39
N ILE A 124 13.41 -12.17 -20.32
CA ILE A 124 12.22 -12.83 -20.86
C ILE A 124 11.16 -12.85 -19.76
N ARG A 125 10.12 -12.02 -19.92
CA ARG A 125 9.05 -11.84 -18.93
C ARG A 125 7.79 -12.58 -19.38
N THR A 126 7.37 -13.61 -18.65
CA THR A 126 6.19 -14.43 -18.98
C THR A 126 5.79 -15.36 -17.84
N GLU A 127 4.49 -15.63 -17.68
CA GLU A 127 3.98 -16.66 -16.77
C GLU A 127 3.98 -18.08 -17.36
N ASN A 128 4.22 -18.20 -18.67
CA ASN A 128 4.16 -19.48 -19.36
C ASN A 128 5.38 -20.37 -19.02
N THR A 129 5.17 -21.43 -18.22
CA THR A 129 6.23 -22.33 -17.76
C THR A 129 6.96 -23.05 -18.90
N GLN A 130 6.30 -23.27 -20.04
CA GLN A 130 6.91 -23.89 -21.21
C GLN A 130 7.87 -22.91 -21.91
N LEU A 131 7.55 -21.61 -21.96
CA LEU A 131 8.49 -20.56 -22.41
C LEU A 131 9.70 -20.44 -21.47
N GLN A 132 9.50 -20.45 -20.15
CA GLN A 132 10.60 -20.36 -19.18
C GLN A 132 11.60 -21.52 -19.31
N LYS A 133 11.14 -22.70 -19.75
CA LYS A 133 11.94 -23.90 -20.02
C LYS A 133 12.67 -23.91 -21.37
N LEU A 134 12.46 -22.92 -22.25
CA LEU A 134 13.21 -22.84 -23.51
C LEU A 134 14.68 -22.43 -23.28
N PRO A 135 15.63 -22.98 -24.06
CA PRO A 135 17.04 -22.59 -24.00
C PRO A 135 17.29 -21.27 -24.75
N TRP A 136 16.75 -20.16 -24.24
CA TRP A 136 16.82 -18.82 -24.86
C TRP A 136 18.22 -18.33 -25.23
N HIS A 137 19.25 -18.78 -24.51
CA HIS A 137 20.66 -18.48 -24.80
C HIS A 137 21.16 -19.06 -26.14
N LEU A 138 20.38 -19.92 -26.81
CA LEU A 138 20.65 -20.41 -28.17
C LEU A 138 20.07 -19.51 -29.27
N TRP A 139 19.38 -18.42 -28.91
CA TRP A 139 18.99 -17.41 -29.88
C TRP A 139 20.25 -16.77 -30.46
N ASP A 140 20.38 -16.78 -31.79
CA ASP A 140 21.55 -16.23 -32.51
C ASP A 140 21.88 -14.76 -32.17
N PHE A 141 20.98 -14.04 -31.51
CA PHE A 141 21.29 -12.76 -30.89
C PHE A 141 22.52 -12.85 -29.96
N PHE A 142 22.62 -13.87 -29.10
CA PHE A 142 23.71 -13.97 -28.12
C PHE A 142 25.09 -14.31 -28.72
N ASP A 143 25.12 -14.80 -29.98
CA ASP A 143 26.34 -15.00 -30.76
C ASP A 143 26.90 -13.66 -31.28
N HIS A 144 26.02 -12.73 -31.65
CA HIS A 144 26.39 -11.41 -32.18
C HIS A 144 26.63 -10.37 -31.09
N TYR A 145 26.09 -10.59 -29.89
CA TYR A 145 26.23 -9.72 -28.72
C TYR A 145 26.93 -10.49 -27.59
N PRO A 146 28.29 -10.57 -27.59
CA PRO A 146 29.05 -11.43 -26.68
C PRO A 146 29.00 -11.01 -25.21
N LYS A 147 28.53 -9.78 -24.92
CA LYS A 147 28.32 -9.26 -23.56
C LYS A 147 26.84 -9.22 -23.16
N ALA A 148 25.98 -9.93 -23.91
CA ALA A 148 24.57 -10.13 -23.57
C ALA A 148 24.35 -11.44 -22.79
N GLU A 149 23.46 -11.48 -21.79
CA GLU A 149 23.01 -12.74 -21.19
C GLU A 149 21.53 -12.66 -20.80
N VAL A 150 20.86 -13.82 -20.79
CA VAL A 150 19.41 -13.94 -20.62
C VAL A 150 19.02 -14.33 -19.20
N ALA A 151 17.93 -13.72 -18.72
CA ALA A 151 17.25 -14.09 -17.49
C ALA A 151 15.73 -14.21 -17.70
N ILE A 152 15.07 -14.91 -16.79
CA ILE A 152 13.61 -15.07 -16.74
C ILE A 152 13.03 -14.14 -15.66
N SER A 153 11.79 -13.68 -15.86
CA SER A 153 11.02 -12.88 -14.88
C SER A 153 9.55 -13.29 -14.92
N GLY A 154 8.89 -13.28 -13.77
CA GLY A 154 7.43 -13.24 -13.68
C GLY A 154 6.87 -11.92 -14.22
N MET A 155 5.58 -11.92 -14.56
CA MET A 155 4.82 -10.76 -15.04
C MET A 155 4.53 -9.77 -13.90
N ASP A 156 4.23 -10.30 -12.72
CA ASP A 156 3.87 -9.55 -11.52
C ASP A 156 5.08 -8.86 -10.86
N PHE A 157 4.79 -7.75 -10.19
CA PHE A 157 5.80 -6.93 -9.53
C PHE A 157 5.17 -6.14 -8.39
N GLU A 158 5.68 -6.38 -7.18
CA GLU A 158 5.51 -5.47 -6.04
C GLU A 158 6.86 -4.80 -5.75
N ARG A 159 6.84 -3.47 -5.68
CA ARG A 159 8.03 -2.69 -5.32
C ARG A 159 8.22 -2.75 -3.81
N SER A 160 9.17 -3.55 -3.34
CA SER A 160 9.64 -3.44 -1.95
C SER A 160 10.45 -2.15 -1.79
N ASP A 161 9.80 -1.09 -1.32
CA ASP A 161 10.42 0.21 -1.01
C ASP A 161 11.20 0.22 0.31
N GLN A 162 11.49 -0.95 0.90
CA GLN A 162 12.34 -1.02 2.08
C GLN A 162 13.82 -0.80 1.72
N PRO A 163 14.47 0.26 2.23
CA PRO A 163 15.91 0.39 2.09
C PRO A 163 16.58 -0.79 2.83
N PRO A 164 17.58 -1.47 2.21
CA PRO A 164 18.28 -2.55 2.88
C PRO A 164 18.92 -2.04 4.17
N ALA A 165 18.78 -2.81 5.24
CA ALA A 165 19.27 -2.42 6.56
C ALA A 165 20.77 -2.06 6.50
N ALA A 166 21.10 -0.83 6.92
CA ALA A 166 22.47 -0.37 7.02
C ALA A 166 23.24 -1.30 7.96
N THR A 167 24.22 -1.98 7.41
CA THR A 167 25.07 -2.97 8.07
C THR A 167 26.51 -2.58 7.83
N ASP A 168 27.36 -2.71 8.85
CA ASP A 168 28.79 -2.48 8.71
C ASP A 168 29.42 -3.63 7.91
N LYS A 169 29.34 -3.52 6.57
CA LYS A 169 29.71 -4.59 5.63
C LYS A 169 31.22 -4.72 5.44
N PHE A 170 31.92 -5.21 6.46
CA PHE A 170 33.34 -5.54 6.30
C PHE A 170 33.58 -6.81 5.45
N ASN A 171 32.61 -7.73 5.40
CA ASN A 171 32.64 -8.95 4.57
C ASN A 171 31.24 -9.25 4.00
N VAL A 172 31.20 -9.91 2.83
CA VAL A 172 29.99 -10.49 2.22
C VAL A 172 29.46 -11.63 3.10
N LYS A 173 28.23 -11.53 3.62
CA LYS A 173 27.65 -12.57 4.48
C LYS A 173 26.90 -13.62 3.68
N ILE A 174 27.36 -14.86 3.74
CA ILE A 174 26.80 -15.99 2.97
C ILE A 174 26.22 -17.03 3.92
N LEU A 175 24.93 -17.36 3.76
CA LEU A 175 24.31 -18.52 4.42
C LEU A 175 24.31 -19.71 3.47
N ALA A 176 25.10 -20.73 3.78
CA ALA A 176 25.23 -21.94 2.97
C ALA A 176 24.46 -23.11 3.62
N ILE A 177 23.27 -23.38 3.09
CA ILE A 177 22.41 -24.51 3.49
C ILE A 177 22.84 -25.73 2.67
N LEU A 178 23.59 -26.64 3.31
CA LEU A 178 24.06 -27.88 2.72
C LEU A 178 23.15 -29.01 3.20
N GLY A 179 22.19 -29.37 2.35
CA GLY A 179 21.15 -30.35 2.61
C GLY A 179 21.63 -31.81 2.61
N HIS A 180 20.71 -32.73 2.37
CA HIS A 180 21.01 -34.17 2.36
C HIS A 180 22.14 -34.51 1.37
N ARG A 181 23.18 -35.20 1.83
CA ARG A 181 24.43 -35.44 1.07
C ARG A 181 24.45 -36.68 0.17
N ALA A 182 23.33 -37.38 -0.04
CA ALA A 182 23.33 -38.74 -0.59
C ALA A 182 23.71 -38.83 -2.08
N GLY A 183 25.01 -38.96 -2.35
CA GLY A 183 25.55 -38.95 -3.72
C GLY A 183 25.78 -37.54 -4.27
N ILE A 184 26.00 -36.59 -3.35
CA ILE A 184 26.35 -35.19 -3.57
C ILE A 184 27.66 -34.92 -2.80
N ASP A 185 28.67 -34.37 -3.47
CA ASP A 185 29.88 -33.91 -2.80
C ASP A 185 29.73 -32.44 -2.40
N ILE A 186 29.15 -32.25 -1.22
CA ILE A 186 28.94 -30.94 -0.58
C ILE A 186 30.25 -30.31 -0.05
N ASP A 187 31.32 -31.09 0.08
CA ASP A 187 32.61 -30.61 0.58
C ASP A 187 33.33 -29.77 -0.49
N LYS A 188 33.16 -30.07 -1.78
CA LYS A 188 33.60 -29.16 -2.87
C LYS A 188 32.80 -27.86 -2.90
N ASP A 189 31.47 -27.93 -2.78
CA ASP A 189 30.62 -26.73 -2.75
C ASP A 189 31.03 -25.82 -1.58
N ARG A 190 31.28 -26.42 -0.41
CA ARG A 190 31.86 -25.75 0.76
C ARG A 190 33.23 -25.13 0.45
N GLN A 191 34.16 -25.89 -0.14
CA GLN A 191 35.49 -25.40 -0.49
C GLN A 191 35.42 -24.17 -1.41
N TYR A 192 34.50 -24.11 -2.37
CA TYR A 192 34.38 -22.94 -3.25
C TYR A 192 33.86 -21.69 -2.51
N LEU A 193 33.00 -21.86 -1.50
CA LEU A 193 32.48 -20.78 -0.67
C LEU A 193 33.46 -20.30 0.41
N ASP A 194 34.23 -21.23 1.00
CA ASP A 194 35.28 -20.92 1.99
C ASP A 194 36.49 -20.17 1.37
N ASN A 195 36.68 -20.24 0.05
CA ASN A 195 37.79 -19.57 -0.66
C ASN A 195 37.40 -18.22 -1.31
N LEU A 196 36.22 -17.66 -0.97
CA LEU A 196 35.78 -16.36 -1.51
C LEU A 196 36.52 -15.19 -0.83
N PRO A 197 37.01 -14.20 -1.60
CA PRO A 197 37.67 -13.02 -1.03
C PRO A 197 36.65 -12.12 -0.32
N ASN A 198 37.02 -11.60 0.86
CA ASN A 198 36.19 -10.68 1.64
C ASN A 198 34.79 -11.23 1.98
N ALA A 199 34.65 -12.55 2.19
CA ALA A 199 33.38 -13.21 2.49
C ALA A 199 33.41 -13.98 3.82
N GLU A 200 32.28 -14.00 4.53
CA GLU A 200 32.05 -14.81 5.72
C GLU A 200 30.91 -15.81 5.45
N THR A 201 31.25 -17.10 5.31
CA THR A 201 30.27 -18.15 5.02
C THR A 201 29.87 -18.92 6.28
N ARG A 202 28.56 -18.98 6.56
CA ARG A 202 27.95 -19.79 7.61
C ARG A 202 27.35 -21.07 7.02
N PHE A 203 27.92 -22.23 7.37
CA PHE A 203 27.42 -23.52 6.89
C PHE A 203 26.39 -24.15 7.82
N LEU A 204 25.25 -24.53 7.26
CA LEU A 204 24.24 -25.39 7.87
C LEU A 204 24.23 -26.74 7.16
N VAL A 205 25.06 -27.66 7.64
CA VAL A 205 25.15 -29.04 7.12
C VAL A 205 24.10 -29.93 7.78
N GLU A 206 23.21 -30.51 6.97
CA GLU A 206 22.16 -31.46 7.36
C GLU A 206 21.37 -31.06 8.62
N ARG A 207 21.06 -29.76 8.74
CA ARG A 207 20.38 -29.18 9.90
C ARG A 207 18.86 -29.38 9.86
N LYS A 208 18.21 -29.20 11.00
CA LYS A 208 16.75 -29.28 11.13
C LYS A 208 16.09 -27.98 10.68
N HIS A 209 14.80 -28.07 10.34
CA HIS A 209 14.01 -26.94 9.87
C HIS A 209 14.12 -25.69 10.76
N HIS A 210 13.94 -25.84 12.08
CA HIS A 210 13.99 -24.71 13.00
C HIS A 210 15.37 -24.04 13.02
N GLU A 211 16.47 -24.80 12.98
CA GLU A 211 17.83 -24.23 12.94
C GLU A 211 18.05 -23.40 11.67
N ILE A 212 17.51 -23.83 10.53
CA ILE A 212 17.56 -23.08 9.27
C ILE A 212 16.73 -21.80 9.37
N ASN A 213 15.49 -21.90 9.87
CA ASN A 213 14.63 -20.74 10.11
C ASN A 213 15.34 -19.74 11.04
N ASP A 214 15.82 -20.17 12.20
CA ASP A 214 16.47 -19.29 13.19
C ASP A 214 17.61 -18.48 12.56
N GLN A 215 18.43 -19.09 11.71
CA GLN A 215 19.51 -18.37 11.01
C GLN A 215 18.99 -17.32 10.01
N LEU A 216 17.85 -17.55 9.34
CA LEU A 216 17.20 -16.56 8.47
C LEU A 216 16.64 -15.35 9.25
N TRP A 217 16.35 -15.50 10.54
CA TRP A 217 15.86 -14.41 11.41
C TRP A 217 16.99 -13.68 12.16
N ASN A 218 18.00 -14.42 12.60
CA ASN A 218 18.98 -13.95 13.60
C ASN A 218 19.96 -12.88 13.07
N GLN A 219 20.29 -12.88 11.78
CA GLN A 219 21.20 -11.89 11.21
C GLN A 219 20.94 -11.61 9.72
N PRO A 220 21.33 -10.42 9.22
CA PRO A 220 21.32 -10.10 7.80
C PRO A 220 22.28 -10.99 6.99
N TRP A 221 21.86 -11.31 5.77
CA TRP A 221 22.60 -12.11 4.79
C TRP A 221 22.61 -11.38 3.44
N ASP A 222 23.74 -11.42 2.73
CA ASP A 222 23.86 -10.88 1.38
C ASP A 222 23.51 -11.93 0.31
N ILE A 223 23.98 -13.16 0.56
CA ILE A 223 23.80 -14.32 -0.32
C ILE A 223 23.25 -15.51 0.49
N ILE A 224 22.24 -16.19 -0.04
CA ILE A 224 21.84 -17.53 0.41
C ILE A 224 22.23 -18.54 -0.66
N PHE A 225 22.92 -19.61 -0.27
CA PHE A 225 23.26 -20.74 -1.12
C PHE A 225 22.58 -22.00 -0.60
N PHE A 226 21.94 -22.76 -1.48
CA PHE A 226 21.43 -24.10 -1.20
C PHE A 226 22.12 -25.15 -2.07
N ALA A 227 22.59 -26.24 -1.47
CA ALA A 227 23.00 -27.44 -2.18
C ALA A 227 22.41 -28.68 -1.52
N GLY A 228 21.81 -29.57 -2.30
CA GLY A 228 21.13 -30.76 -1.81
C GLY A 228 20.21 -31.35 -2.87
N HIS A 229 19.46 -32.38 -2.51
CA HIS A 229 18.39 -32.90 -3.36
C HIS A 229 17.20 -31.94 -3.36
N SER A 230 16.51 -31.84 -4.49
CA SER A 230 15.22 -31.19 -4.58
C SER A 230 14.35 -31.84 -5.65
N GLN A 231 13.03 -31.68 -5.51
CA GLN A 231 12.01 -32.30 -6.34
C GLN A 231 10.78 -31.41 -6.39
N THR A 232 10.17 -31.26 -7.57
CA THR A 232 8.84 -30.65 -7.69
C THR A 232 7.77 -31.72 -7.54
N GLU A 233 6.79 -31.47 -6.67
CA GLU A 233 5.56 -32.25 -6.54
C GLU A 233 4.39 -31.38 -6.98
N GLY A 234 3.74 -31.76 -8.10
CA GLY A 234 2.73 -30.92 -8.74
C GLY A 234 3.37 -29.64 -9.30
N GLU A 235 2.98 -28.49 -8.75
CA GLU A 235 3.57 -27.19 -9.08
C GLU A 235 4.55 -26.65 -8.03
N THR A 236 4.72 -27.33 -6.88
CA THR A 236 5.49 -26.79 -5.74
C THR A 236 6.83 -27.49 -5.54
N GLY A 237 7.87 -26.72 -5.26
CA GLY A 237 9.23 -27.21 -5.06
C GLY A 237 9.51 -27.66 -3.61
N ARG A 238 10.14 -28.82 -3.45
CA ARG A 238 10.66 -29.36 -2.19
C ARG A 238 12.18 -29.44 -2.20
N ILE A 239 12.82 -29.00 -1.12
CA ILE A 239 14.26 -29.14 -0.85
C ILE A 239 14.50 -30.12 0.30
N TYR A 240 15.49 -30.99 0.17
CA TYR A 240 15.85 -31.98 1.20
C TYR A 240 16.98 -31.43 2.06
N ILE A 241 16.64 -31.02 3.28
CA ILE A 241 17.57 -30.32 4.18
C ILE A 241 18.44 -31.27 5.00
N ASN A 242 18.03 -32.53 5.17
CA ASN A 242 18.80 -33.59 5.82
C ASN A 242 18.23 -34.97 5.41
N PRO A 243 18.79 -36.12 5.85
CA PRO A 243 18.34 -37.45 5.42
C PRO A 243 16.90 -37.85 5.78
N THR A 244 16.22 -37.12 6.68
CA THR A 244 14.83 -37.40 7.10
C THR A 244 13.85 -36.29 6.77
N ASP A 245 14.33 -35.05 6.68
CA ASP A 245 13.47 -33.86 6.60
C ASP A 245 13.57 -33.19 5.23
N SER A 246 12.41 -32.84 4.69
CA SER A 246 12.24 -32.07 3.45
C SER A 246 11.32 -30.87 3.73
N LEU A 247 11.60 -29.75 3.06
CA LEU A 247 10.83 -28.51 3.18
C LEU A 247 10.31 -28.05 1.83
N ARG A 248 9.08 -27.54 1.80
CA ARG A 248 8.60 -26.66 0.73
C ARG A 248 9.07 -25.24 1.00
N ILE A 249 9.30 -24.45 -0.05
CA ILE A 249 9.80 -23.07 0.05
C ILE A 249 8.85 -22.17 0.87
N ASP A 250 7.53 -22.39 0.77
CA ASP A 250 6.53 -21.65 1.55
C ASP A 250 6.62 -21.90 3.07
N GLN A 251 7.19 -23.02 3.52
CA GLN A 251 7.44 -23.28 4.95
C GLN A 251 8.55 -22.37 5.52
N LEU A 252 9.41 -21.84 4.65
CA LEU A 252 10.44 -20.84 4.98
C LEU A 252 10.04 -19.41 4.59
N ARG A 253 8.79 -19.18 4.11
CA ARG A 253 8.30 -17.89 3.56
C ARG A 253 8.66 -16.70 4.44
N TYR A 254 8.33 -16.76 5.73
CA TYR A 254 8.59 -15.65 6.67
C TYR A 254 10.09 -15.46 6.97
N GLY A 255 10.88 -16.53 7.00
CA GLY A 255 12.34 -16.44 7.16
C GLY A 255 13.00 -15.78 5.94
N PHE A 256 12.62 -16.16 4.73
CA PHE A 256 13.10 -15.51 3.51
C PHE A 256 12.62 -14.06 3.38
N GLN A 257 11.35 -13.76 3.68
CA GLN A 257 10.86 -12.37 3.74
C GLN A 257 11.66 -11.53 4.75
N LYS A 258 12.02 -12.11 5.91
CA LYS A 258 12.88 -11.45 6.90
C LYS A 258 14.29 -11.21 6.37
N ALA A 259 14.89 -12.19 5.71
CA ALA A 259 16.21 -12.05 5.08
C ALA A 259 16.24 -11.00 3.95
N VAL A 260 15.19 -10.93 3.12
CA VAL A 260 15.01 -9.89 2.08
C VAL A 260 14.88 -8.50 2.71
N ALA A 261 14.04 -8.33 3.72
CA ALA A 261 13.94 -7.08 4.49
C ALA A 261 15.25 -6.68 5.19
N GLN A 262 16.08 -7.67 5.55
CA GLN A 262 17.41 -7.46 6.14
C GLN A 262 18.53 -7.26 5.10
N GLY A 263 18.26 -7.36 3.80
CA GLY A 263 19.19 -6.98 2.73
C GLY A 263 19.61 -8.07 1.74
N LEU A 264 19.05 -9.28 1.78
CA LEU A 264 19.35 -10.37 0.85
C LEU A 264 19.29 -9.92 -0.62
N LYS A 265 20.38 -10.10 -1.36
CA LYS A 265 20.49 -9.69 -2.78
C LYS A 265 20.51 -10.85 -3.76
N LEU A 266 21.06 -11.99 -3.37
CA LEU A 266 21.22 -13.15 -4.25
C LEU A 266 20.86 -14.46 -3.54
N ALA A 267 20.04 -15.29 -4.17
CA ALA A 267 19.88 -16.68 -3.78
C ALA A 267 20.35 -17.64 -4.89
N ILE A 268 21.13 -18.66 -4.53
CA ILE A 268 21.68 -19.64 -5.48
C ILE A 268 21.19 -21.03 -5.08
N PHE A 269 20.25 -21.58 -5.85
CA PHE A 269 19.72 -22.92 -5.64
C PHE A 269 20.45 -23.91 -6.53
N ASN A 270 21.48 -24.52 -5.94
CA ASN A 270 22.41 -25.49 -6.51
C ASN A 270 21.78 -26.80 -7.05
N SER A 271 20.46 -26.94 -7.06
CA SER A 271 19.77 -28.23 -6.92
C SER A 271 18.83 -28.58 -8.10
N CYS A 272 18.22 -29.76 -8.06
CA CYS A 272 17.40 -30.28 -9.15
C CYS A 272 16.01 -29.61 -9.27
N ASP A 273 15.64 -29.26 -10.51
CA ASP A 273 14.37 -28.61 -10.85
C ASP A 273 14.15 -27.25 -10.18
N GLY A 274 15.03 -26.32 -10.53
CA GLY A 274 15.07 -24.97 -9.99
C GLY A 274 14.04 -24.01 -10.57
N LEU A 275 13.37 -24.32 -11.68
CA LEU A 275 12.31 -23.44 -12.23
C LEU A 275 10.98 -23.55 -11.46
N GLY A 276 10.64 -24.73 -10.94
CA GLY A 276 9.51 -24.86 -10.00
C GLY A 276 9.77 -24.07 -8.71
N LEU A 277 10.98 -24.21 -8.16
CA LEU A 277 11.45 -23.44 -7.01
C LEU A 277 11.47 -21.92 -7.29
N ALA A 278 11.91 -21.49 -8.48
CA ALA A 278 12.00 -20.06 -8.82
C ALA A 278 10.66 -19.33 -8.75
N ARG A 279 9.54 -20.01 -9.04
CA ARG A 279 8.19 -19.46 -8.86
C ARG A 279 7.85 -19.30 -7.38
N ASP A 280 8.01 -20.35 -6.57
CA ASP A 280 7.78 -20.27 -5.11
C ASP A 280 8.67 -19.21 -4.42
N LEU A 281 9.84 -18.92 -5.00
CA LEU A 281 10.80 -17.90 -4.54
C LEU A 281 10.51 -16.49 -5.10
N HIS A 282 9.79 -16.35 -6.22
CA HIS A 282 9.40 -15.07 -6.81
C HIS A 282 8.49 -14.27 -5.86
N ASP A 283 7.49 -14.96 -5.29
CA ASP A 283 6.63 -14.52 -4.18
C ASP A 283 7.38 -13.87 -3.00
N LEU A 284 8.63 -14.28 -2.79
CA LEU A 284 9.45 -13.86 -1.64
C LEU A 284 10.24 -12.57 -1.92
N GLN A 285 10.09 -11.98 -3.11
CA GLN A 285 10.74 -10.74 -3.52
C GLN A 285 12.27 -10.76 -3.47
N ILE A 286 12.90 -11.94 -3.58
CA ILE A 286 14.36 -12.07 -3.68
C ILE A 286 14.83 -11.40 -4.99
N PRO A 287 15.76 -10.42 -4.97
CA PRO A 287 16.08 -9.62 -6.16
C PRO A 287 16.64 -10.43 -7.34
N GLN A 288 17.59 -11.32 -7.05
CA GLN A 288 18.24 -12.18 -8.04
C GLN A 288 18.28 -13.61 -7.52
N ILE A 289 17.89 -14.56 -8.36
CA ILE A 289 17.93 -15.98 -8.04
C ILE A 289 18.67 -16.70 -9.17
N ILE A 290 19.62 -17.57 -8.85
CA ILE A 290 20.25 -18.47 -9.81
C ILE A 290 19.76 -19.89 -9.53
N VAL A 291 19.20 -20.53 -10.56
CA VAL A 291 18.54 -21.83 -10.48
C VAL A 291 18.95 -22.73 -11.66
N MET A 292 18.64 -24.02 -11.58
CA MET A 292 18.82 -24.96 -12.69
C MET A 292 17.50 -25.20 -13.43
N ARG A 293 17.51 -25.08 -14.76
CA ARG A 293 16.36 -25.23 -15.68
C ARG A 293 15.68 -26.61 -15.56
N ASP A 294 16.45 -27.63 -15.24
CA ASP A 294 16.01 -29.02 -15.10
C ASP A 294 16.96 -29.76 -14.12
N LEU A 295 16.96 -31.09 -14.15
CA LEU A 295 17.84 -31.96 -13.40
C LEU A 295 19.34 -31.63 -13.62
N VAL A 296 20.11 -31.40 -12.55
CA VAL A 296 21.55 -31.11 -12.65
C VAL A 296 22.42 -32.27 -12.11
N PRO A 297 23.43 -32.75 -12.88
CA PRO A 297 24.47 -33.65 -12.36
C PRO A 297 25.38 -32.90 -11.38
N ASP A 298 25.82 -33.56 -10.30
CA ASP A 298 26.57 -32.89 -9.22
C ASP A 298 27.88 -32.24 -9.70
N LEU A 299 28.58 -32.90 -10.64
CA LEU A 299 29.79 -32.34 -11.25
C LEU A 299 29.51 -31.08 -12.10
N VAL A 300 28.35 -30.98 -12.73
CA VAL A 300 27.94 -29.80 -13.51
C VAL A 300 27.59 -28.65 -12.56
N ALA A 301 26.84 -28.95 -11.49
CA ALA A 301 26.51 -28.03 -10.40
C ALA A 301 27.77 -27.43 -9.74
N GLN A 302 28.74 -28.27 -9.37
CA GLN A 302 30.02 -27.86 -8.78
C GLN A 302 30.86 -26.99 -9.71
N ASN A 303 30.98 -27.38 -11.00
CA ASN A 303 31.77 -26.59 -11.95
C ASN A 303 31.08 -25.26 -12.28
N PHE A 304 29.76 -25.22 -12.36
CA PHE A 304 29.02 -23.97 -12.49
C PHE A 304 29.31 -23.06 -11.31
N LEU A 305 29.10 -23.54 -10.08
CA LEU A 305 29.33 -22.77 -8.85
C LEU A 305 30.76 -22.23 -8.80
N LYS A 306 31.76 -23.09 -9.05
CA LYS A 306 33.18 -22.73 -9.11
C LYS A 306 33.46 -21.60 -10.12
N TYR A 307 32.96 -21.72 -11.35
CA TYR A 307 33.23 -20.73 -12.40
C TYR A 307 32.46 -19.44 -12.18
N PHE A 308 31.21 -19.53 -11.70
CA PHE A 308 30.37 -18.38 -11.37
C PHE A 308 30.96 -17.58 -10.21
N LEU A 309 31.20 -18.23 -9.06
CA LEU A 309 31.77 -17.59 -7.87
C LEU A 309 33.11 -16.94 -8.17
N LYS A 310 33.99 -17.64 -8.91
CA LYS A 310 35.26 -17.06 -9.36
C LYS A 310 35.04 -15.81 -10.21
N GLY A 311 34.22 -15.89 -11.26
CA GLY A 311 34.00 -14.76 -12.17
C GLY A 311 33.34 -13.56 -11.47
N PHE A 312 32.37 -13.81 -10.60
CA PHE A 312 31.64 -12.80 -9.85
C PHE A 312 32.54 -12.11 -8.83
N ALA A 313 33.30 -12.88 -8.03
CA ALA A 313 34.23 -12.34 -7.05
C ALA A 313 35.47 -11.65 -7.67
N GLU A 314 35.80 -11.96 -8.93
CA GLU A 314 36.80 -11.23 -9.75
C GLU A 314 36.24 -9.95 -10.41
N GLY A 315 35.03 -9.49 -10.02
CA GLY A 315 34.46 -8.21 -10.45
C GLY A 315 33.64 -8.23 -11.74
N LYS A 316 33.30 -9.41 -12.29
CA LYS A 316 32.33 -9.47 -13.41
C LYS A 316 30.92 -9.26 -12.86
N SER A 317 30.06 -8.60 -13.65
CA SER A 317 28.64 -8.50 -13.29
C SER A 317 28.00 -9.89 -13.19
N LEU A 318 26.97 -10.04 -12.35
CA LEU A 318 26.28 -11.31 -12.12
C LEU A 318 25.89 -12.02 -13.43
N TYR A 319 25.44 -11.27 -14.43
CA TYR A 319 25.06 -11.77 -15.74
C TYR A 319 26.26 -12.28 -16.55
N LEU A 320 27.36 -11.52 -16.62
CA LEU A 320 28.57 -11.94 -17.34
C LEU A 320 29.30 -13.10 -16.63
N ALA A 321 29.32 -13.10 -15.29
CA ALA A 321 29.83 -14.22 -14.50
C ALA A 321 29.02 -15.50 -14.76
N THR A 322 27.69 -15.39 -14.85
CA THR A 322 26.81 -16.52 -15.19
C THR A 322 27.04 -16.99 -16.62
N ARG A 323 27.15 -16.07 -17.60
CA ARG A 323 27.46 -16.40 -19.00
C ARG A 323 28.75 -17.18 -19.13
N GLU A 324 29.84 -16.66 -18.59
CA GLU A 324 31.15 -17.31 -18.67
C GLU A 324 31.18 -18.66 -17.94
N ALA A 325 30.48 -18.77 -16.80
CA ALA A 325 30.34 -20.04 -16.10
C ALA A 325 29.57 -21.07 -16.93
N ARG A 326 28.44 -20.64 -17.54
CA ARG A 326 27.58 -21.43 -18.43
C ARG A 326 28.34 -21.91 -19.67
N GLU A 327 29.07 -21.03 -20.35
CA GLU A 327 29.88 -21.36 -21.53
C GLU A 327 31.01 -22.35 -21.19
N LYS A 328 31.66 -22.20 -20.03
CA LYS A 328 32.68 -23.17 -19.56
C LYS A 328 32.13 -24.57 -19.29
N LEU A 329 30.83 -24.74 -19.04
CA LEU A 329 30.20 -26.06 -18.94
C LEU A 329 30.19 -26.83 -20.27
N GLN A 330 30.40 -26.17 -21.41
CA GLN A 330 30.49 -26.84 -22.72
C GLN A 330 31.58 -27.93 -22.74
N GLY A 331 32.67 -27.75 -21.99
CA GLY A 331 33.72 -28.78 -21.83
C GLY A 331 33.22 -30.09 -21.21
N LEU A 332 32.09 -30.07 -20.51
CA LEU A 332 31.45 -31.25 -19.91
C LEU A 332 30.43 -31.92 -20.85
N GLU A 333 30.02 -31.31 -21.97
CA GLU A 333 28.94 -31.83 -22.84
C GLU A 333 29.30 -33.08 -23.65
N SER A 334 30.57 -33.47 -23.62
CA SER A 334 31.03 -34.80 -24.04
C SER A 334 30.43 -35.92 -23.17
N GLN A 335 30.19 -35.65 -21.88
CA GLN A 335 29.67 -36.59 -20.88
C GLN A 335 28.25 -36.23 -20.41
N PHE A 336 27.94 -34.94 -20.33
CA PHE A 336 26.66 -34.38 -19.86
C PHE A 336 26.10 -33.43 -20.94
N PRO A 337 25.48 -33.95 -22.02
CA PRO A 337 24.93 -33.11 -23.10
C PRO A 337 24.05 -31.99 -22.56
N CYS A 338 24.14 -30.78 -23.14
CA CYS A 338 23.38 -29.61 -22.72
C CYS A 338 23.66 -29.14 -21.27
N ALA A 339 24.82 -29.44 -20.69
CA ALA A 339 25.24 -28.88 -19.40
C ALA A 339 25.22 -27.34 -19.38
N SER A 340 25.57 -26.69 -20.49
CA SER A 340 25.47 -25.23 -20.65
C SER A 340 24.02 -24.71 -20.76
N TRP A 341 23.01 -25.58 -20.76
CA TRP A 341 21.60 -25.21 -20.80
C TRP A 341 20.93 -25.25 -19.43
N LEU A 342 21.64 -25.61 -18.37
CA LEU A 342 21.05 -25.77 -17.04
C LEU A 342 21.01 -24.46 -16.23
N PRO A 343 22.09 -23.67 -16.11
CA PRO A 343 22.03 -22.47 -15.27
C PRO A 343 21.14 -21.39 -15.87
N VAL A 344 20.25 -20.83 -15.05
CA VAL A 344 19.30 -19.76 -15.42
C VAL A 344 19.25 -18.73 -14.30
N ILE A 345 19.32 -17.45 -14.67
CA ILE A 345 19.00 -16.34 -13.77
C ILE A 345 17.48 -16.14 -13.81
N TYR A 346 16.87 -16.06 -12.64
CA TYR A 346 15.51 -15.58 -12.45
C TYR A 346 15.60 -14.26 -11.68
N GLN A 347 15.15 -13.16 -12.30
CA GLN A 347 15.22 -11.83 -11.72
C GLN A 347 13.82 -11.37 -11.29
N ASN A 348 13.69 -10.83 -10.09
CA ASN A 348 12.52 -10.05 -9.71
C ASN A 348 12.68 -8.58 -10.14
N ARG A 349 11.59 -7.91 -10.53
CA ARG A 349 11.67 -6.53 -11.04
C ARG A 349 12.03 -5.53 -9.91
N GLY A 350 12.51 -4.36 -10.32
CA GLY A 350 12.67 -3.19 -9.43
C GLY A 350 14.01 -3.04 -8.69
N GLN A 351 14.91 -4.01 -8.69
CA GLN A 351 16.26 -3.88 -8.11
C GLN A 351 17.35 -4.28 -9.11
N GLU A 352 18.48 -3.57 -9.08
CA GLU A 352 19.64 -3.89 -9.92
C GLU A 352 20.39 -5.11 -9.37
N PRO A 353 20.98 -5.96 -10.24
CA PRO A 353 21.81 -7.07 -9.79
C PRO A 353 23.04 -6.53 -9.06
N PRO A 354 23.43 -7.09 -7.90
CA PRO A 354 24.61 -6.64 -7.18
C PRO A 354 25.89 -6.90 -8.01
N ALA A 355 26.84 -5.98 -7.95
CA ALA A 355 28.25 -6.29 -8.17
C ALA A 355 28.85 -6.89 -6.88
N TRP A 356 29.97 -7.61 -6.98
CA TRP A 356 30.67 -8.14 -5.80
C TRP A 356 31.13 -7.04 -4.85
N GLU A 357 31.57 -5.92 -5.40
CA GLU A 357 32.01 -4.71 -4.69
C GLU A 357 30.86 -4.03 -3.91
N ASP A 358 29.59 -4.23 -4.29
CA ASP A 358 28.43 -3.70 -3.54
C ASP A 358 28.14 -4.49 -2.25
N LEU A 359 28.79 -5.64 -2.08
CA LEU A 359 28.55 -6.57 -0.98
C LEU A 359 29.54 -6.41 0.19
N TYR A 360 30.64 -5.66 0.03
CA TYR A 360 31.63 -5.43 1.09
C TYR A 360 32.32 -4.06 0.98
N GLN A 361 32.92 -3.58 2.07
CA GLN A 361 33.69 -2.33 2.14
C GLN A 361 35.15 -2.62 2.52
N GLU A 362 36.09 -2.17 1.68
CA GLU A 362 37.52 -2.37 1.88
C GLU A 362 38.14 -1.34 2.85
N GLN A 363 39.01 -1.78 3.77
CA GLN A 363 39.70 -0.88 4.71
C GLN A 363 40.88 -0.13 4.06
N ASP A 364 40.59 1.09 3.62
CA ASP A 364 41.40 2.31 3.59
C ASP A 364 42.94 2.21 3.35
N LYS A 365 43.41 2.67 2.18
CA LYS A 365 44.79 3.17 1.97
C LYS A 365 44.84 4.38 1.02
N LYS A 366 45.12 5.57 1.58
CA LYS A 366 45.72 6.71 0.84
C LYS A 366 47.09 6.28 0.28
N PRO A 367 47.47 6.67 -0.96
CA PRO A 367 48.12 7.99 -1.14
C PRO A 367 47.96 8.71 -2.50
N VAL A 368 48.01 10.05 -2.44
CA VAL A 368 48.64 11.02 -3.39
C VAL A 368 48.30 11.00 -4.90
N LEU A 369 47.72 12.12 -5.34
CA LEU A 369 47.46 12.62 -6.72
C LEU A 369 48.76 12.90 -7.53
N PRO A 370 48.76 12.90 -8.90
CA PRO A 370 48.03 13.91 -9.67
C PRO A 370 47.47 13.58 -11.09
N LYS A 371 46.20 13.99 -11.33
CA LYS A 371 45.62 14.77 -12.48
C LYS A 371 45.86 14.33 -13.96
N PRO A 372 45.01 14.80 -14.94
CA PRO A 372 43.54 14.85 -14.96
C PRO A 372 42.92 14.56 -16.37
N LYS A 373 41.59 14.34 -16.45
CA LYS A 373 40.62 14.98 -17.42
C LYS A 373 39.26 14.26 -17.39
N GLY A 374 38.17 15.03 -17.26
CA GLY A 374 36.79 14.48 -17.29
C GLY A 374 35.75 15.38 -16.63
N ARG A 375 35.51 16.58 -17.18
CA ARG A 375 34.49 17.53 -16.67
C ARG A 375 33.06 16.98 -16.87
N ARG A 376 32.52 16.22 -15.91
CA ARG A 376 31.07 15.97 -15.80
C ARG A 376 30.54 15.60 -14.41
N VAL A 377 31.35 14.94 -13.57
CA VAL A 377 30.92 14.44 -12.24
C VAL A 377 30.63 15.57 -11.23
N GLN A 378 31.31 16.72 -11.38
CA GLN A 378 31.26 17.81 -10.39
C GLN A 378 29.88 18.49 -10.28
N THR A 379 29.01 18.32 -11.28
CA THR A 379 27.65 18.91 -11.28
C THR A 379 26.63 18.10 -10.47
N VAL A 380 26.82 16.78 -10.34
CA VAL A 380 25.83 15.86 -9.73
C VAL A 380 25.99 15.77 -8.21
N LEU A 381 27.23 15.82 -7.70
CA LEU A 381 27.49 15.87 -6.25
C LEU A 381 27.12 17.22 -5.62
N LEU A 382 27.10 18.31 -6.41
CA LEU A 382 26.51 19.57 -5.96
C LEU A 382 24.97 19.50 -5.97
N SER A 383 24.34 18.89 -6.99
CA SER A 383 22.87 18.90 -7.09
C SER A 383 22.19 18.10 -5.99
N SER A 384 22.70 16.92 -5.62
CA SER A 384 22.11 16.11 -4.54
C SER A 384 22.24 16.77 -3.16
N LEU A 385 23.40 17.37 -2.86
CA LEU A 385 23.60 18.15 -1.64
C LEU A 385 22.68 19.39 -1.59
N VAL A 386 22.48 20.06 -2.73
CA VAL A 386 21.55 21.20 -2.84
C VAL A 386 20.10 20.78 -2.65
N VAL A 387 19.68 19.63 -3.18
CA VAL A 387 18.33 19.08 -2.93
C VAL A 387 18.12 18.79 -1.44
N LEU A 388 19.09 18.17 -0.76
CA LEU A 388 18.98 17.86 0.66
C LEU A 388 18.98 19.14 1.53
N LEU A 389 19.89 20.08 1.27
CA LEU A 389 19.94 21.34 2.03
C LEU A 389 18.71 22.21 1.78
N SER A 390 18.24 22.32 0.54
CA SER A 390 17.02 23.08 0.24
C SER A 390 15.77 22.43 0.85
N SER A 391 15.62 21.10 0.80
CA SER A 391 14.47 20.43 1.41
C SER A 391 14.42 20.61 2.93
N ILE A 392 15.57 20.58 3.61
CA ILE A 392 15.67 20.85 5.05
C ILE A 392 15.31 22.31 5.35
N VAL A 393 15.93 23.27 4.68
CA VAL A 393 15.67 24.71 4.91
C VAL A 393 14.22 25.08 4.61
N VAL A 394 13.66 24.59 3.50
CA VAL A 394 12.26 24.81 3.12
C VAL A 394 11.33 24.18 4.16
N THR A 395 11.59 22.93 4.58
CA THR A 395 10.74 22.28 5.59
C THR A 395 10.80 23.01 6.93
N SER A 396 11.98 23.44 7.38
CA SER A 396 12.12 24.24 8.61
C SER A 396 11.32 25.55 8.52
N LEU A 397 11.36 26.24 7.37
CA LEU A 397 10.59 27.47 7.16
C LEU A 397 9.08 27.19 7.13
N VAL A 398 8.64 26.14 6.42
CA VAL A 398 7.23 25.71 6.35
C VAL A 398 6.72 25.33 7.74
N MET A 399 7.51 24.62 8.55
CA MET A 399 7.13 24.26 9.92
C MET A 399 7.03 25.48 10.85
N VAL A 400 7.93 26.46 10.74
CA VAL A 400 7.83 27.72 11.51
C VAL A 400 6.58 28.53 11.11
N VAL A 401 6.31 28.66 9.82
CA VAL A 401 5.09 29.35 9.34
C VAL A 401 3.82 28.61 9.78
N ARG A 402 3.84 27.27 9.77
CA ARG A 402 2.74 26.43 10.24
C ARG A 402 2.50 26.57 11.75
N SER A 403 3.55 26.51 12.57
CA SER A 403 3.44 26.66 14.03
C SER A 403 2.91 28.03 14.48
N LEU A 404 3.02 29.05 13.63
CA LEU A 404 2.40 30.37 13.84
C LEU A 404 0.89 30.41 13.49
N GLY A 405 0.31 29.28 13.05
CA GLY A 405 -1.09 29.17 12.61
C GLY A 405 -1.37 29.70 11.21
N LEU A 406 -0.36 30.18 10.46
CA LEU A 406 -0.58 30.91 9.20
C LEU A 406 -1.12 30.03 8.05
N PHE A 407 -0.97 28.70 8.14
CA PHE A 407 -1.55 27.76 7.17
C PHE A 407 -2.92 27.19 7.58
N GLN A 408 -3.36 27.38 8.83
CA GLN A 408 -4.63 26.80 9.33
C GLN A 408 -5.82 27.06 8.39
N PRO A 409 -6.09 28.29 7.89
CA PRO A 409 -7.24 28.52 7.02
C PRO A 409 -7.20 27.69 5.72
N TRP A 410 -6.00 27.44 5.17
CA TRP A 410 -5.84 26.62 3.98
C TRP A 410 -5.87 25.13 4.29
N GLU A 411 -5.32 24.69 5.42
CA GLU A 411 -5.38 23.28 5.85
C GLU A 411 -6.82 22.85 6.15
N LEU A 412 -7.63 23.71 6.76
CA LEU A 412 -9.06 23.48 7.00
C LEU A 412 -9.88 23.49 5.68
N GLN A 413 -9.56 24.38 4.74
CA GLN A 413 -10.16 24.33 3.39
C GLN A 413 -9.74 23.07 2.61
N GLY A 414 -8.52 22.60 2.79
CA GLY A 414 -8.02 21.34 2.25
C GLY A 414 -8.78 20.13 2.82
N PHE A 415 -8.96 20.10 4.14
CA PHE A 415 -9.83 19.12 4.81
C PHE A 415 -11.23 19.11 4.21
N ASP A 416 -11.86 20.28 4.01
CA ASP A 416 -13.19 20.35 3.42
C ASP A 416 -13.24 19.80 1.99
N GLN A 417 -12.24 20.07 1.15
CA GLN A 417 -12.17 19.49 -0.19
C GLN A 417 -12.10 17.96 -0.14
N LEU A 418 -11.25 17.41 0.75
CA LEU A 418 -11.13 15.96 0.91
C LEU A 418 -12.42 15.33 1.46
N MET A 419 -13.15 16.01 2.36
CA MET A 419 -14.48 15.59 2.81
C MET A 419 -15.51 15.60 1.67
N ARG A 420 -15.52 16.64 0.82
CA ARG A 420 -16.44 16.75 -0.34
C ARG A 420 -16.23 15.68 -1.41
N LEU A 421 -15.02 15.12 -1.51
CA LEU A 421 -14.70 14.03 -2.44
C LEU A 421 -15.01 12.63 -1.89
N ARG A 422 -15.68 12.49 -0.74
CA ARG A 422 -16.12 11.19 -0.23
C ARG A 422 -17.19 10.57 -1.14
N PRO A 423 -17.18 9.23 -1.36
CA PRO A 423 -18.28 8.54 -2.03
C PRO A 423 -19.57 8.67 -1.21
N ASN A 424 -20.72 8.59 -1.88
CA ASN A 424 -22.02 8.66 -1.21
C ASN A 424 -22.24 7.46 -0.28
N GLU A 425 -22.41 7.73 1.01
CA GLU A 425 -22.63 6.75 2.09
C GLU A 425 -24.12 6.44 2.32
N GLY A 426 -25.03 7.18 1.69
CA GLY A 426 -26.47 7.03 1.84
C GLY A 426 -27.03 7.50 3.19
N LEU A 427 -28.32 7.21 3.42
CA LEU A 427 -29.03 7.56 4.65
C LEU A 427 -28.57 6.70 5.84
N ASP A 428 -28.64 7.22 7.07
CA ASP A 428 -28.53 6.40 8.28
C ASP A 428 -29.92 5.82 8.65
N PRO A 429 -30.16 4.50 8.49
CA PRO A 429 -31.48 3.90 8.71
C PRO A 429 -31.87 3.84 10.20
N ARG A 430 -30.97 4.19 11.13
CA ARG A 430 -31.25 4.24 12.57
C ARG A 430 -31.93 5.54 13.00
N LEU A 431 -32.03 6.52 12.09
CA LEU A 431 -32.54 7.85 12.35
C LEU A 431 -33.85 8.12 11.58
N LEU A 432 -34.65 9.04 12.11
CA LEU A 432 -35.80 9.67 11.46
C LEU A 432 -35.82 11.15 11.85
N LEU A 433 -35.95 12.06 10.89
CA LEU A 433 -36.14 13.49 11.16
C LEU A 433 -37.62 13.83 11.04
N VAL A 434 -38.17 14.45 12.08
CA VAL A 434 -39.52 15.03 12.10
C VAL A 434 -39.35 16.54 12.07
N THR A 435 -39.56 17.13 10.90
CA THR A 435 -39.30 18.55 10.66
C THR A 435 -40.57 19.37 10.82
N ILE A 436 -40.43 20.54 11.43
CA ILE A 436 -41.50 21.54 11.51
C ILE A 436 -41.20 22.59 10.45
N THR A 437 -42.04 22.62 9.41
CA THR A 437 -41.98 23.57 8.31
C THR A 437 -42.60 24.92 8.72
N GLU A 438 -42.41 25.95 7.89
CA GLU A 438 -43.08 27.24 8.09
C GLU A 438 -44.62 27.12 7.99
N GLU A 439 -45.14 26.21 7.16
CA GLU A 439 -46.56 25.88 7.09
C GLU A 439 -47.05 25.24 8.41
N ASP A 440 -46.29 24.28 8.96
CA ASP A 440 -46.59 23.67 10.26
C ASP A 440 -46.61 24.73 11.39
N VAL A 441 -45.66 25.67 11.40
CA VAL A 441 -45.61 26.79 12.38
C VAL A 441 -46.84 27.69 12.27
N GLN A 442 -47.32 27.96 11.05
CA GLN A 442 -48.45 28.86 10.77
C GLN A 442 -49.81 28.19 10.95
N SER A 443 -49.91 26.86 10.80
CA SER A 443 -51.13 26.08 11.06
C SER A 443 -51.55 26.04 12.54
N GLN A 444 -50.63 26.38 13.46
CA GLN A 444 -50.82 26.31 14.90
C GLN A 444 -51.28 27.66 15.49
N PRO A 445 -52.16 27.68 16.51
CA PRO A 445 -52.55 28.91 17.20
C PRO A 445 -51.34 29.64 17.77
N LYS A 446 -51.26 30.96 17.55
CA LYS A 446 -50.11 31.77 17.96
C LYS A 446 -50.00 31.85 19.48
N GLU A 447 -51.15 31.83 20.15
CA GLU A 447 -51.32 31.93 21.60
C GLU A 447 -50.82 30.67 22.30
N GLU A 448 -51.11 29.48 21.76
CA GLU A 448 -50.61 28.20 22.29
C GLU A 448 -49.13 27.95 21.95
N ARG A 449 -48.65 28.49 20.82
CA ARG A 449 -47.29 28.27 20.33
C ARG A 449 -46.27 29.24 20.95
N GLY A 450 -46.67 30.47 21.24
CA GLY A 450 -45.79 31.52 21.76
C GLY A 450 -44.57 31.74 20.85
N ALA A 451 -43.38 31.73 21.45
CA ALA A 451 -42.11 31.89 20.74
C ALA A 451 -41.50 30.57 20.21
N ALA A 452 -42.10 29.40 20.49
CA ALA A 452 -41.60 28.12 20.01
C ALA A 452 -42.06 27.83 18.56
N SER A 453 -41.49 26.79 17.94
CA SER A 453 -41.96 26.25 16.64
C SER A 453 -43.16 25.31 16.79
N LEU A 454 -43.41 24.78 18.01
CA LEU A 454 -44.42 23.76 18.29
C LEU A 454 -45.24 24.13 19.54
N SER A 455 -46.57 24.12 19.46
CA SER A 455 -47.43 24.31 20.64
C SER A 455 -47.48 23.06 21.51
N ASP A 456 -47.86 23.22 22.80
CA ASP A 456 -48.05 22.07 23.71
C ASP A 456 -49.07 21.08 23.16
N ARG A 457 -50.15 21.56 22.53
CA ARG A 457 -51.18 20.75 21.88
C ARG A 457 -50.62 19.86 20.78
N SER A 458 -49.77 20.42 19.93
CA SER A 458 -49.12 19.70 18.83
C SER A 458 -48.08 18.72 19.33
N LEU A 459 -47.27 19.12 20.33
CA LEU A 459 -46.27 18.24 20.96
C LEU A 459 -46.94 17.06 21.69
N ALA A 460 -48.05 17.28 22.39
CA ALA A 460 -48.83 16.24 23.06
C ALA A 460 -49.34 15.19 22.07
N LYS A 461 -49.89 15.61 20.92
CA LYS A 461 -50.33 14.72 19.83
C LYS A 461 -49.16 13.98 19.18
N LEU A 462 -48.08 14.69 18.86
CA LEU A 462 -46.89 14.14 18.23
C LEU A 462 -46.26 13.04 19.10
N LEU A 463 -45.99 13.31 20.38
CA LEU A 463 -45.40 12.33 21.28
C LEU A 463 -46.34 11.13 21.52
N ALA A 464 -47.65 11.36 21.68
CA ALA A 464 -48.63 10.28 21.81
C ALA A 464 -48.61 9.34 20.60
N LYS A 465 -48.45 9.87 19.38
CA LYS A 465 -48.41 9.08 18.15
C LYS A 465 -47.06 8.40 17.95
N LEU A 466 -45.95 9.06 18.24
CA LEU A 466 -44.61 8.47 18.16
C LEU A 466 -44.46 7.28 19.12
N GLU A 467 -44.85 7.43 20.39
CA GLU A 467 -44.69 6.37 21.41
C GLU A 467 -45.46 5.08 21.06
N GLN A 468 -46.58 5.17 20.33
CA GLN A 468 -47.32 4.00 19.84
C GLN A 468 -46.49 3.09 18.93
N TYR A 469 -45.54 3.66 18.19
CA TYR A 469 -44.68 2.93 17.25
C TYR A 469 -43.34 2.47 17.84
N GLN A 470 -43.13 2.64 19.16
CA GLN A 470 -41.96 2.14 19.89
C GLN A 470 -40.61 2.61 19.32
N PRO A 471 -40.34 3.94 19.32
CA PRO A 471 -39.03 4.48 18.98
C PRO A 471 -37.99 4.04 20.01
N ARG A 472 -36.72 4.00 19.60
CA ARG A 472 -35.61 3.74 20.52
C ARG A 472 -35.36 4.96 21.40
N ALA A 473 -35.36 6.15 20.80
CA ALA A 473 -35.30 7.43 21.50
C ALA A 473 -36.05 8.52 20.70
N ILE A 474 -36.50 9.56 21.40
CA ILE A 474 -37.10 10.77 20.84
C ILE A 474 -36.29 11.97 21.31
N GLY A 475 -35.60 12.64 20.40
CA GLY A 475 -34.89 13.89 20.67
C GLY A 475 -35.74 15.10 20.31
N LEU A 476 -35.97 16.01 21.26
CA LEU A 476 -36.63 17.29 21.04
C LEU A 476 -35.59 18.42 20.91
N ASP A 477 -35.20 18.74 19.67
CA ASP A 477 -34.30 19.84 19.30
C ASP A 477 -35.10 21.14 19.12
N ILE A 478 -35.84 21.50 20.17
CA ILE A 478 -36.66 22.71 20.24
C ILE A 478 -36.51 23.32 21.64
N TYR A 479 -36.11 24.58 21.71
CA TYR A 479 -35.98 25.28 22.99
C TYR A 479 -37.36 25.50 23.63
N ARG A 480 -37.52 25.04 24.88
CA ARG A 480 -38.70 25.30 25.71
C ARG A 480 -38.25 25.61 27.13
N GLU A 481 -38.23 26.89 27.48
CA GLU A 481 -37.84 27.34 28.84
C GLU A 481 -39.02 27.45 29.79
N ASN A 482 -40.22 27.69 29.24
CA ASN A 482 -41.46 27.81 30.00
C ASN A 482 -41.98 26.41 30.35
N PRO A 483 -42.59 26.23 31.54
CA PRO A 483 -43.36 25.03 31.85
C PRO A 483 -44.48 24.80 30.85
N VAL A 484 -44.87 23.54 30.69
CA VAL A 484 -46.04 23.12 29.92
C VAL A 484 -47.30 23.80 30.47
N GLY A 485 -48.15 24.31 29.57
CA GLY A 485 -49.38 25.02 29.91
C GLY A 485 -50.31 24.21 30.80
N GLY A 486 -51.03 24.87 31.71
CA GLY A 486 -51.85 24.23 32.75
C GLY A 486 -52.86 23.20 32.23
N GLU A 487 -53.36 23.40 31.01
CA GLU A 487 -54.33 22.52 30.32
C GLU A 487 -53.71 21.21 29.80
N TYR A 488 -52.39 21.10 29.74
CA TYR A 488 -51.65 19.98 29.11
C TYR A 488 -50.88 19.13 30.15
N GLN A 489 -51.48 18.85 31.32
CA GLN A 489 -50.85 18.04 32.39
C GLN A 489 -50.41 16.64 31.93
N ASP A 490 -51.09 16.04 30.96
CA ASP A 490 -50.70 14.74 30.38
C ASP A 490 -49.36 14.83 29.63
N LEU A 491 -49.11 15.95 28.94
CA LEU A 491 -47.82 16.22 28.30
C LEU A 491 -46.74 16.44 29.34
N ALA A 492 -46.99 17.25 30.38
CA ALA A 492 -46.04 17.46 31.46
C ALA A 492 -45.66 16.14 32.16
N THR A 493 -46.66 15.30 32.42
CA THR A 493 -46.47 13.96 32.98
C THR A 493 -45.65 13.08 32.04
N ARG A 494 -46.00 13.00 30.75
CA ARG A 494 -45.24 12.25 29.74
C ARG A 494 -43.78 12.72 29.65
N MET A 495 -43.52 14.04 29.59
CA MET A 495 -42.16 14.57 29.52
C MET A 495 -41.31 14.15 30.74
N LYS A 496 -41.96 14.09 31.91
CA LYS A 496 -41.36 13.67 33.18
C LYS A 496 -41.15 12.16 33.31
N THR A 497 -42.01 11.32 32.72
CA THR A 497 -41.98 9.85 32.91
C THR A 497 -41.52 9.03 31.71
N SER A 498 -41.56 9.55 30.48
CA SER A 498 -41.17 8.82 29.27
C SER A 498 -39.65 8.66 29.19
N ASP A 499 -39.17 7.41 29.26
CA ASP A 499 -37.74 7.10 29.19
C ASP A 499 -37.11 7.35 27.81
N HIS A 500 -37.94 7.51 26.77
CA HIS A 500 -37.49 7.76 25.40
C HIS A 500 -37.24 9.25 25.10
N LEU A 501 -37.86 10.19 25.82
CA LEU A 501 -37.80 11.61 25.47
C LEU A 501 -36.56 12.31 26.04
N TYR A 502 -35.74 12.86 25.17
CA TYR A 502 -34.60 13.72 25.49
C TYR A 502 -34.85 15.15 25.01
N ALA A 503 -34.39 16.15 25.76
CA ALA A 503 -34.58 17.56 25.41
C ALA A 503 -33.28 18.37 25.43
N ILE A 504 -33.25 19.41 24.60
CA ILE A 504 -32.12 20.32 24.50
C ILE A 504 -32.09 21.40 25.58
N CYS A 505 -30.92 22.00 25.73
CA CYS A 505 -30.67 23.28 26.36
C CYS A 505 -29.44 23.91 25.69
N LYS A 506 -29.10 25.15 26.05
CA LYS A 506 -27.90 25.82 25.54
C LYS A 506 -27.07 26.39 26.68
N TYR A 507 -25.82 25.97 26.82
CA TYR A 507 -24.91 26.54 27.82
C TYR A 507 -24.30 27.87 27.33
N GLY A 508 -23.83 28.68 28.28
CA GLY A 508 -23.11 29.93 28.03
C GLY A 508 -23.93 31.18 28.33
N ASN A 509 -23.52 32.32 27.78
CA ASN A 509 -24.18 33.60 27.97
C ASN A 509 -24.31 34.34 26.61
N PRO A 510 -25.52 34.51 26.05
CA PRO A 510 -26.80 34.00 26.54
C PRO A 510 -26.92 32.47 26.40
N GLY A 511 -27.40 31.83 27.46
CA GLY A 511 -27.79 30.41 27.48
C GLY A 511 -29.31 30.26 27.47
N VAL A 512 -29.79 29.02 27.34
CA VAL A 512 -31.22 28.67 27.27
C VAL A 512 -31.47 27.49 28.19
N SER A 513 -32.44 27.61 29.08
CA SER A 513 -32.75 26.58 30.08
C SER A 513 -33.40 25.33 29.44
N PRO A 514 -33.16 24.13 30.00
CA PRO A 514 -33.91 22.92 29.60
C PRO A 514 -35.38 23.01 30.02
N PRO A 515 -36.29 22.21 29.41
CA PRO A 515 -37.68 22.13 29.84
C PRO A 515 -37.79 21.66 31.30
N PRO A 516 -38.54 22.36 32.17
CA PRO A 516 -38.64 22.03 33.60
C PRO A 516 -39.10 20.60 33.92
N GLU A 517 -39.89 20.00 33.04
CA GLU A 517 -40.48 18.67 33.20
C GLU A 517 -39.50 17.54 32.91
N VAL A 518 -38.48 17.77 32.07
CA VAL A 518 -37.54 16.72 31.63
C VAL A 518 -36.41 16.56 32.66
N PRO A 519 -36.20 15.37 33.26
CA PRO A 519 -35.15 15.16 34.25
C PRO A 519 -33.74 15.36 33.68
N LYS A 520 -32.81 15.85 34.52
CA LYS A 520 -31.38 16.08 34.22
C LYS A 520 -30.71 15.01 33.33
N VAL A 521 -30.99 13.74 33.59
CA VAL A 521 -30.37 12.60 32.86
C VAL A 521 -30.84 12.48 31.41
N ARG A 522 -32.01 13.02 31.07
CA ARG A 522 -32.58 13.09 29.72
C ARG A 522 -32.44 14.50 29.09
N GLN A 523 -31.54 15.33 29.63
CA GLN A 523 -31.16 16.62 29.03
C GLN A 523 -29.78 16.53 28.38
N GLY A 524 -29.54 17.32 27.34
CA GLY A 524 -28.21 17.55 26.78
C GLY A 524 -28.12 18.90 26.08
N PHE A 525 -26.91 19.48 26.02
CA PHE A 525 -26.73 20.74 25.30
C PHE A 525 -26.65 20.53 23.79
N ASN A 526 -27.20 21.44 22.98
CA ASN A 526 -27.11 21.38 21.51
C ASN A 526 -26.12 22.40 20.90
N ASN A 527 -25.31 23.07 21.74
CA ASN A 527 -24.27 24.01 21.30
C ASN A 527 -23.37 23.42 20.18
N VAL A 528 -23.25 24.16 19.08
CA VAL A 528 -22.31 23.88 17.98
C VAL A 528 -21.00 24.64 18.17
N VAL A 529 -19.89 24.07 17.70
CA VAL A 529 -18.58 24.72 17.65
C VAL A 529 -18.34 25.24 16.24
N LEU A 530 -18.06 26.54 16.13
CA LEU A 530 -17.72 27.20 14.87
C LEU A 530 -16.22 27.46 14.84
N ASP A 531 -15.57 27.15 13.72
CA ASP A 531 -14.18 27.57 13.52
C ASP A 531 -14.12 29.10 13.38
N PRO A 532 -13.21 29.81 14.11
CA PRO A 532 -13.21 31.28 14.15
C PRO A 532 -13.05 31.95 12.78
N ASP A 533 -12.25 31.33 11.90
CA ASP A 533 -11.79 31.92 10.64
C ASP A 533 -12.90 32.02 9.57
N ASP A 534 -13.78 31.01 9.48
CA ASP A 534 -14.78 30.88 8.40
C ASP A 534 -16.19 30.49 8.87
N ARG A 535 -16.36 30.25 10.17
CA ARG A 535 -17.61 29.83 10.83
C ARG A 535 -18.18 28.52 10.28
N ILE A 536 -17.35 27.63 9.77
CA ILE A 536 -17.75 26.27 9.37
C ILE A 536 -17.76 25.38 10.62
N ILE A 537 -18.76 24.51 10.72
CA ILE A 537 -18.82 23.45 11.73
C ILE A 537 -17.97 22.28 11.23
N ARG A 538 -16.79 22.07 11.81
CA ARG A 538 -15.95 20.87 11.57
C ARG A 538 -15.79 20.00 12.82
N ARG A 539 -16.18 20.52 13.97
CA ARG A 539 -15.99 19.92 15.29
C ARG A 539 -17.32 19.81 16.01
N HIS A 540 -17.45 18.79 16.86
CA HIS A 540 -18.57 18.71 17.79
C HIS A 540 -18.12 18.35 19.20
N LEU A 541 -18.98 18.70 20.16
CA LEU A 541 -18.78 18.51 21.59
C LEU A 541 -19.57 17.29 22.06
N LEU A 542 -18.94 16.39 22.82
CA LEU A 542 -19.64 15.32 23.53
C LEU A 542 -19.91 15.69 24.99
N ALA A 543 -19.03 16.46 25.62
CA ALA A 543 -19.17 16.88 27.01
C ALA A 543 -18.50 18.24 27.28
N VAL A 544 -18.94 19.00 28.28
CA VAL A 544 -18.28 20.24 28.76
C VAL A 544 -18.20 20.31 30.28
N GLY A 545 -17.21 21.02 30.81
CA GLY A 545 -17.00 21.18 32.26
C GLY A 545 -17.92 22.21 32.93
N SER A 546 -18.31 23.27 32.21
CA SER A 546 -19.24 24.30 32.69
C SER A 546 -20.44 24.37 31.75
N THR A 547 -21.62 24.13 32.30
CA THR A 547 -22.85 23.83 31.53
C THR A 547 -23.95 24.86 31.71
N SER A 548 -23.85 25.76 32.68
CA SER A 548 -24.96 26.67 33.05
C SER A 548 -25.52 27.43 31.83
N PRO A 549 -26.86 27.51 31.65
CA PRO A 549 -27.94 26.98 32.50
C PRO A 549 -28.29 25.49 32.31
N CYS A 550 -27.66 24.75 31.39
CA CYS A 550 -27.86 23.30 31.28
C CYS A 550 -27.44 22.56 32.56
N GLN A 551 -28.24 21.57 32.95
CA GLN A 551 -27.94 20.70 34.10
C GLN A 551 -27.02 19.52 33.71
N SER A 552 -27.14 19.02 32.47
CA SER A 552 -26.30 17.92 31.95
C SER A 552 -24.95 18.42 31.45
N LYS A 553 -23.91 17.61 31.68
CA LYS A 553 -22.55 17.82 31.15
C LYS A 553 -22.31 17.23 29.77
N TYR A 554 -23.28 16.49 29.22
CA TYR A 554 -23.19 15.82 27.93
C TYR A 554 -24.03 16.53 26.87
N SER A 555 -23.62 16.43 25.61
CA SER A 555 -24.38 16.98 24.49
C SER A 555 -25.62 16.15 24.21
N PHE A 556 -26.62 16.79 23.59
CA PHE A 556 -27.88 16.17 23.18
C PHE A 556 -27.67 14.98 22.24
N ASN A 557 -26.83 15.17 21.20
CA ASN A 557 -26.46 14.11 20.28
C ASN A 557 -25.77 12.92 20.97
N PHE A 558 -24.87 13.17 21.94
CA PHE A 558 -24.21 12.11 22.70
C PHE A 558 -25.19 11.36 23.62
N GLN A 559 -26.13 12.05 24.28
CA GLN A 559 -27.15 11.43 25.12
C GLN A 559 -28.07 10.49 24.32
N LEU A 560 -28.50 10.91 23.13
CA LEU A 560 -29.31 10.07 22.24
C LEU A 560 -28.55 8.85 21.72
N ALA A 561 -27.31 9.04 21.26
CA ALA A 561 -26.47 7.94 20.78
C ALA A 561 -26.13 6.95 21.91
N THR A 562 -25.79 7.41 23.10
CA THR A 562 -25.50 6.54 24.25
C THR A 562 -26.73 5.79 24.75
N HIS A 563 -27.93 6.40 24.75
CA HIS A 563 -29.17 5.67 25.06
C HIS A 563 -29.46 4.57 24.03
N TYR A 564 -29.30 4.85 22.74
CA TYR A 564 -29.45 3.85 21.68
C TYR A 564 -28.50 2.67 21.90
N LEU A 565 -27.22 2.94 22.12
CA LEU A 565 -26.17 1.94 22.34
C LEU A 565 -26.34 1.15 23.65
N ALA A 566 -26.89 1.75 24.71
CA ALA A 566 -27.07 1.10 26.00
C ALA A 566 -27.96 -0.15 25.94
N ALA A 567 -28.99 -0.14 25.08
CA ALA A 567 -29.86 -1.30 24.86
C ALA A 567 -29.30 -2.30 23.82
N GLU A 568 -28.17 -1.99 23.16
CA GLU A 568 -27.29 -3.00 22.52
C GLU A 568 -26.24 -3.55 23.52
N GLY A 569 -26.38 -3.25 24.81
CA GLY A 569 -25.45 -3.66 25.87
C GLY A 569 -24.19 -2.81 25.99
N ILE A 570 -24.02 -1.79 25.13
CA ILE A 570 -22.81 -0.96 25.06
C ILE A 570 -22.94 0.23 26.01
N LYS A 571 -22.11 0.27 27.05
CA LYS A 571 -22.13 1.31 28.09
C LYS A 571 -21.01 2.33 27.90
N LEU A 572 -21.23 3.52 28.43
CA LEU A 572 -20.23 4.59 28.52
C LEU A 572 -19.19 4.26 29.58
N GLU A 573 -17.93 4.21 29.16
CA GLU A 573 -16.76 4.13 30.02
C GLU A 573 -15.95 5.45 29.92
N ILE A 574 -15.19 5.76 30.96
CA ILE A 574 -14.22 6.87 30.94
C ILE A 574 -12.85 6.25 31.12
N ILE A 575 -11.94 6.48 30.16
CA ILE A 575 -10.54 6.06 30.26
C ILE A 575 -9.69 7.32 30.33
N GLU A 576 -8.98 7.49 31.44
CA GLU A 576 -8.22 8.70 31.77
C GLU A 576 -9.07 9.97 31.69
N LYS A 577 -9.00 10.68 30.55
CA LYS A 577 -9.73 11.92 30.23
C LYS A 577 -10.75 11.76 29.10
N ASP A 578 -10.72 10.63 28.40
CA ASP A 578 -11.44 10.39 27.15
C ASP A 578 -12.68 9.48 27.35
N LEU A 579 -13.65 9.61 26.44
CA LEU A 579 -14.92 8.88 26.48
C LEU A 579 -14.81 7.61 25.63
N LYS A 580 -15.29 6.48 26.14
CA LYS A 580 -15.25 5.19 25.44
C LYS A 580 -16.64 4.56 25.35
N LEU A 581 -16.97 4.01 24.19
CA LEU A 581 -18.17 3.22 23.92
C LEU A 581 -17.77 1.94 23.19
N GLY A 582 -17.99 0.79 23.83
CA GLY A 582 -17.62 -0.51 23.28
C GLY A 582 -16.10 -0.64 23.12
N THR A 583 -15.61 -0.76 21.90
CA THR A 583 -14.17 -0.77 21.57
C THR A 583 -13.61 0.61 21.20
N ILE A 584 -14.47 1.59 20.94
CA ILE A 584 -14.08 2.90 20.40
C ILE A 584 -13.79 3.90 21.52
N VAL A 585 -12.62 4.52 21.46
CA VAL A 585 -12.22 5.65 22.30
C VAL A 585 -12.32 6.92 21.48
N PHE A 586 -13.20 7.83 21.89
CA PHE A 586 -13.29 9.18 21.35
C PHE A 586 -12.17 9.99 22.01
N LYS A 587 -11.15 10.36 21.24
CA LYS A 587 -10.03 11.15 21.73
C LYS A 587 -10.33 12.64 21.65
N THR A 588 -10.05 13.36 22.72
CA THR A 588 -10.18 14.81 22.77
C THR A 588 -9.18 15.49 21.81
N LEU A 589 -9.63 16.48 21.03
CA LEU A 589 -8.74 17.37 20.27
C LEU A 589 -7.82 18.16 21.22
N GLU A 590 -6.52 18.11 20.96
CA GLU A 590 -5.47 18.86 21.66
C GLU A 590 -5.06 20.11 20.87
N LYS A 591 -4.26 21.01 21.48
CA LYS A 591 -3.98 22.37 21.00
C LYS A 591 -3.58 22.47 19.52
N ASP A 592 -2.74 21.54 19.08
CA ASP A 592 -2.09 21.52 17.77
C ASP A 592 -2.44 20.22 17.00
N SER A 593 -3.75 19.92 16.92
CA SER A 593 -4.28 18.69 16.31
C SER A 593 -4.50 18.83 14.80
N GLY A 594 -3.65 18.21 14.00
CA GLY A 594 -3.73 18.25 12.54
C GLY A 594 -3.49 19.68 12.02
N GLY A 595 -4.45 20.23 11.27
CA GLY A 595 -4.37 21.61 10.75
C GLY A 595 -4.81 22.71 11.73
N TYR A 596 -5.19 22.38 12.98
CA TYR A 596 -5.53 23.37 14.00
C TYR A 596 -4.29 23.81 14.78
N HIS A 597 -4.19 25.11 15.04
CA HIS A 597 -3.20 25.72 15.92
C HIS A 597 -3.87 26.70 16.87
N HIS A 598 -3.33 26.82 18.08
CA HIS A 598 -3.90 27.72 19.09
C HIS A 598 -5.40 27.46 19.33
N LEU A 599 -5.79 26.19 19.49
CA LEU A 599 -7.05 25.84 20.15
C LEU A 599 -6.97 26.24 21.64
N GLU A 600 -6.99 27.55 21.86
CA GLU A 600 -7.14 28.15 23.19
C GLU A 600 -8.45 27.67 23.78
N ASP A 601 -8.37 27.09 24.97
CA ASP A 601 -9.54 26.73 25.76
C ASP A 601 -10.40 25.66 25.07
N SER A 602 -9.88 24.42 24.99
CA SER A 602 -10.63 23.20 24.69
C SER A 602 -11.65 22.90 25.80
N ARG A 603 -12.64 23.78 25.95
CA ARG A 603 -13.73 23.68 26.92
C ARG A 603 -14.59 22.48 26.57
N GLY A 604 -14.23 21.34 27.14
CA GLY A 604 -14.93 20.09 26.93
C GLY A 604 -14.31 19.19 25.87
N HIS A 605 -14.91 18.01 25.79
CA HIS A 605 -14.49 16.90 24.96
C HIS A 605 -14.93 17.14 23.51
N GLN A 606 -14.04 17.71 22.70
CA GLN A 606 -14.25 18.00 21.29
C GLN A 606 -13.58 16.95 20.39
N LEU A 607 -14.23 16.64 19.27
CA LEU A 607 -13.64 15.84 18.19
C LEU A 607 -13.98 16.40 16.81
N LEU A 608 -13.20 15.98 15.81
CA LEU A 608 -13.46 16.23 14.39
C LEU A 608 -14.67 15.42 13.92
N LEU A 609 -15.66 16.10 13.37
CA LEU A 609 -16.89 15.50 12.88
C LEU A 609 -16.65 14.89 11.50
N ASN A 610 -16.46 13.57 11.47
CA ASN A 610 -16.56 12.77 10.25
C ASN A 610 -18.01 12.80 9.74
N TYR A 611 -18.38 13.81 8.96
CA TYR A 611 -19.70 13.91 8.31
C TYR A 611 -19.96 12.69 7.43
N ARG A 612 -21.19 12.18 7.45
CA ARG A 612 -21.70 11.19 6.48
C ARG A 612 -21.94 11.89 5.15
N ALA A 613 -21.27 11.41 4.10
CA ALA A 613 -21.37 11.95 2.75
C ALA A 613 -22.69 11.51 2.11
N SER A 614 -23.76 12.30 2.25
CA SER A 614 -25.06 12.04 1.61
C SER A 614 -25.80 13.36 1.38
N GLY A 615 -26.70 13.39 0.40
CA GLY A 615 -27.57 14.56 0.14
C GLY A 615 -28.57 14.83 1.26
N HIS A 616 -29.00 13.77 1.96
CA HIS A 616 -29.80 13.83 3.19
C HIS A 616 -29.23 12.83 4.20
N ILE A 617 -29.25 13.16 5.49
CA ILE A 617 -28.68 12.30 6.54
C ILE A 617 -29.59 11.11 6.91
N ALA A 618 -30.90 11.29 6.82
CA ALA A 618 -31.89 10.29 7.22
C ALA A 618 -33.22 10.53 6.51
N GLU A 619 -34.14 9.57 6.63
CA GLU A 619 -35.54 9.77 6.22
C GLU A 619 -36.12 10.98 6.95
N THR A 620 -36.86 11.83 6.24
CA THR A 620 -37.38 13.09 6.76
C THR A 620 -38.87 13.21 6.45
N VAL A 621 -39.66 13.51 7.47
CA VAL A 621 -41.12 13.70 7.38
C VAL A 621 -41.53 14.99 8.09
N SER A 622 -42.50 15.72 7.55
CA SER A 622 -43.04 16.91 8.21
C SER A 622 -43.94 16.55 9.40
N LEU A 623 -44.14 17.51 10.32
CA LEU A 623 -45.14 17.40 11.38
C LEU A 623 -46.54 17.11 10.80
N GLY A 624 -46.92 17.86 9.76
CA GLY A 624 -48.21 17.70 9.08
C GLY A 624 -48.41 16.30 8.50
N GLU A 625 -47.41 15.73 7.83
CA GLU A 625 -47.47 14.35 7.30
C GLU A 625 -47.55 13.31 8.41
N LEU A 626 -46.70 13.41 9.44
CA LEU A 626 -46.66 12.46 10.53
C LEU A 626 -48.00 12.40 11.30
N LEU A 627 -48.69 13.53 11.43
CA LEU A 627 -49.98 13.59 12.10
C LEU A 627 -51.15 12.97 11.30
N ARG A 628 -51.03 12.71 9.99
CA ARG A 628 -52.10 12.07 9.17
C ARG A 628 -52.30 10.58 9.49
N ASP A 629 -53.53 10.10 9.39
CA ASP A 629 -53.89 8.73 9.78
C ASP A 629 -53.25 7.63 8.91
N ASP A 630 -52.76 7.96 7.72
CA ASP A 630 -52.07 7.09 6.76
C ASP A 630 -50.53 7.01 6.95
N PHE A 631 -49.98 7.64 8.00
CA PHE A 631 -48.55 7.62 8.29
C PHE A 631 -47.98 6.21 8.54
N ASN A 632 -46.86 5.88 7.87
CA ASN A 632 -46.18 4.60 8.05
C ASN A 632 -45.37 4.53 9.35
N GLY A 633 -45.93 3.86 10.36
CA GLY A 633 -45.31 3.63 11.66
C GLY A 633 -43.95 2.90 11.65
N ASP A 634 -43.65 2.10 10.62
CA ASP A 634 -42.36 1.38 10.53
C ASP A 634 -41.15 2.33 10.36
N LEU A 635 -41.39 3.60 10.03
CA LEU A 635 -40.37 4.65 10.02
C LEU A 635 -39.89 5.04 11.44
N VAL A 636 -40.69 4.80 12.47
CA VAL A 636 -40.41 5.21 13.86
C VAL A 636 -39.76 4.09 14.68
N LYS A 637 -40.17 2.84 14.42
CA LYS A 637 -39.87 1.67 15.23
C LYS A 637 -38.36 1.41 15.40
N ASN A 638 -37.91 1.33 16.65
CA ASN A 638 -36.50 1.12 17.03
C ASN A 638 -35.49 2.13 16.43
N ARG A 639 -35.95 3.34 16.04
CA ARG A 639 -35.09 4.44 15.57
C ARG A 639 -34.93 5.55 16.59
N ILE A 640 -33.92 6.39 16.41
CA ILE A 640 -33.85 7.70 17.05
C ILE A 640 -34.66 8.67 16.19
N VAL A 641 -35.75 9.18 16.75
CA VAL A 641 -36.58 10.21 16.12
C VAL A 641 -36.11 11.58 16.62
N ILE A 642 -35.70 12.47 15.73
CA ILE A 642 -35.29 13.83 16.08
C ILE A 642 -36.37 14.79 15.62
N ILE A 643 -36.91 15.61 16.52
CA ILE A 643 -37.97 16.58 16.27
C ILE A 643 -37.34 17.97 16.32
N GLY A 644 -37.45 18.74 15.24
CA GLY A 644 -36.78 20.05 15.12
C GLY A 644 -37.43 20.95 14.07
N THR A 645 -37.04 22.22 14.04
CA THR A 645 -37.60 23.20 13.10
C THR A 645 -36.69 23.45 11.91
N ILE A 646 -37.28 23.50 10.71
CA ILE A 646 -36.61 23.96 9.48
C ILE A 646 -37.23 25.27 8.96
N ALA A 647 -38.24 25.79 9.66
CA ALA A 647 -38.94 27.02 9.32
C ALA A 647 -37.98 28.23 9.28
N PRO A 648 -37.90 28.98 8.17
CA PRO A 648 -36.92 30.06 8.02
C PRO A 648 -37.00 31.16 9.08
N SER A 649 -38.21 31.38 9.65
CA SER A 649 -38.45 32.29 10.77
C SER A 649 -37.56 32.04 12.01
N PHE A 650 -37.09 30.80 12.22
CA PHE A 650 -36.23 30.43 13.36
C PHE A 650 -34.73 30.52 13.06
N LYS A 651 -34.33 30.75 11.80
CA LYS A 651 -32.93 30.90 11.35
C LYS A 651 -32.00 29.70 11.60
N ASP A 652 -32.55 28.54 11.95
CA ASP A 652 -31.79 27.31 12.24
C ASP A 652 -31.54 26.43 10.99
N HIS A 653 -31.40 27.06 9.83
CA HIS A 653 -31.27 26.42 8.51
C HIS A 653 -30.04 26.89 7.71
N MET A 654 -29.20 27.74 8.30
CA MET A 654 -28.09 28.43 7.62
C MET A 654 -26.70 28.00 8.13
N TRP A 655 -26.55 26.76 8.62
CA TRP A 655 -25.25 26.29 9.14
C TRP A 655 -24.31 25.91 8.00
N ARG A 656 -23.10 26.48 8.02
CA ARG A 656 -22.04 26.13 7.07
C ARG A 656 -21.28 24.89 7.55
N THR A 657 -21.11 23.92 6.66
CA THR A 657 -20.36 22.68 6.90
C THR A 657 -19.29 22.50 5.82
N PRO A 658 -18.42 21.47 5.89
CA PRO A 658 -17.50 21.14 4.81
C PRO A 658 -18.16 20.96 3.44
N TYR A 659 -19.48 20.74 3.35
CA TYR A 659 -20.18 20.62 2.05
C TYR A 659 -20.64 21.97 1.47
N SER A 660 -20.78 23.02 2.29
CA SER A 660 -21.29 24.37 1.93
C SER A 660 -20.43 25.19 0.96
N GLY A 661 -19.34 24.64 0.43
CA GLY A 661 -18.43 25.31 -0.52
C GLY A 661 -18.11 24.49 -1.77
N GLY A 662 -18.84 23.40 -1.99
CA GLY A 662 -18.66 22.51 -3.14
C GLY A 662 -19.51 22.86 -4.35
N GLN A 663 -19.25 22.19 -5.46
CA GLN A 663 -20.02 22.28 -6.71
C GLN A 663 -21.34 21.47 -6.65
N GLY A 664 -21.90 21.30 -5.45
CA GLY A 664 -23.08 20.49 -5.13
C GLY A 664 -24.24 21.31 -4.55
N SER A 665 -25.37 20.67 -4.26
CA SER A 665 -26.67 21.33 -4.03
C SER A 665 -26.96 21.83 -2.61
N VAL A 666 -26.08 21.59 -1.62
CA VAL A 666 -26.33 21.94 -0.21
C VAL A 666 -25.49 23.15 0.18
N GLU A 667 -26.06 24.35 0.04
CA GLU A 667 -25.42 25.61 0.48
C GLU A 667 -25.30 25.67 2.01
N THR A 668 -26.32 25.24 2.74
CA THR A 668 -26.34 25.17 4.22
C THR A 668 -27.11 23.95 4.72
N MET A 669 -26.80 23.51 5.93
CA MET A 669 -27.53 22.47 6.66
C MET A 669 -28.40 23.06 7.77
N THR A 670 -29.43 22.33 8.16
CA THR A 670 -30.32 22.66 9.30
C THR A 670 -29.77 22.17 10.64
N GLY A 671 -30.15 22.81 11.75
CA GLY A 671 -29.69 22.43 13.10
C GLY A 671 -29.98 20.96 13.42
N ILE A 672 -31.19 20.50 13.06
CA ILE A 672 -31.60 19.10 13.18
C ILE A 672 -30.71 18.14 12.35
N GLU A 673 -30.32 18.50 11.11
CA GLU A 673 -29.39 17.70 10.32
C GLU A 673 -27.98 17.67 10.93
N ILE A 674 -27.54 18.78 11.54
CA ILE A 674 -26.26 18.83 12.27
C ILE A 674 -26.29 17.89 13.48
N GLN A 675 -27.36 17.89 14.29
CA GLN A 675 -27.50 16.93 15.41
C GLN A 675 -27.55 15.48 14.90
N ALA A 676 -28.28 15.23 13.81
CA ALA A 676 -28.36 13.90 13.17
C ALA A 676 -26.99 13.41 12.67
N GLN A 677 -26.19 14.28 12.03
CA GLN A 677 -24.81 13.97 11.62
C GLN A 677 -23.93 13.61 12.83
N MET A 678 -24.04 14.34 13.94
CA MET A 678 -23.31 14.06 15.18
C MET A 678 -23.72 12.72 15.83
N ILE A 679 -25.02 12.39 15.85
CA ILE A 679 -25.51 11.09 16.34
C ILE A 679 -25.03 9.96 15.42
N SER A 680 -25.22 10.12 14.11
CA SER A 680 -24.84 9.17 13.07
C SER A 680 -23.34 8.87 13.10
N HIS A 681 -22.50 9.88 13.35
CA HIS A 681 -21.06 9.71 13.58
C HIS A 681 -20.78 8.73 14.73
N ILE A 682 -21.36 8.97 15.91
CA ILE A 682 -21.13 8.14 17.11
C ILE A 682 -21.61 6.71 16.89
N LEU A 683 -22.85 6.54 16.39
CA LEU A 683 -23.42 5.22 16.12
C LEU A 683 -22.60 4.44 15.08
N SER A 684 -22.19 5.10 14.00
CA SER A 684 -21.43 4.43 12.93
C SER A 684 -20.02 4.05 13.37
N ALA A 685 -19.38 4.86 14.22
CA ALA A 685 -18.08 4.48 14.77
C ALA A 685 -18.17 3.23 15.65
N VAL A 686 -19.19 3.17 16.52
CA VAL A 686 -19.34 2.10 17.51
C VAL A 686 -19.92 0.80 16.94
N LEU A 687 -20.88 0.88 16.01
CA LEU A 687 -21.58 -0.28 15.46
C LEU A 687 -21.03 -0.73 14.10
N ASP A 688 -20.65 0.22 13.24
CA ASP A 688 -20.28 -0.04 11.85
C ASP A 688 -18.74 -0.03 11.64
N ASN A 689 -17.95 0.17 12.71
CA ASN A 689 -16.50 0.42 12.69
C ASN A 689 -16.07 1.58 11.75
N ARG A 690 -16.96 2.56 11.52
CA ARG A 690 -16.65 3.74 10.69
C ARG A 690 -15.53 4.56 11.35
N PRO A 691 -14.42 4.88 10.65
CA PRO A 691 -13.26 5.48 11.30
C PRO A 691 -13.56 6.87 11.87
N LEU A 692 -13.07 7.13 13.07
CA LEU A 692 -12.92 8.50 13.60
C LEU A 692 -11.83 9.22 12.81
N ILE A 693 -11.92 10.56 12.69
CA ILE A 693 -10.82 11.33 12.08
C ILE A 693 -9.65 11.37 13.06
N TRP A 694 -8.48 10.96 12.61
CA TRP A 694 -7.23 11.00 13.36
C TRP A 694 -6.15 11.76 12.59
N TRP A 695 -5.13 12.21 13.30
CA TRP A 695 -3.99 12.99 12.79
C TRP A 695 -2.67 12.40 13.31
N TRP A 696 -1.54 12.80 12.73
CA TRP A 696 -0.22 12.40 13.22
C TRP A 696 0.28 13.34 14.32
N SER A 697 1.29 12.89 15.09
CA SER A 697 2.07 13.77 15.95
C SER A 697 2.93 14.72 15.11
N GLU A 698 3.25 15.91 15.65
CA GLU A 698 4.03 16.94 14.94
C GLU A 698 5.32 16.41 14.28
N PRO A 699 6.12 15.49 14.86
CA PRO A 699 7.31 14.95 14.19
C PRO A 699 6.98 14.08 12.97
N GLY A 700 5.87 13.35 13.00
CA GLY A 700 5.40 12.56 11.86
C GLY A 700 4.88 13.44 10.73
N GLU A 701 4.21 14.54 11.07
CA GLU A 701 3.78 15.56 10.12
C GLU A 701 4.97 16.31 9.50
N ALA A 702 5.98 16.67 10.31
CA ALA A 702 7.22 17.28 9.82
C ALA A 702 7.99 16.34 8.88
N LEU A 703 8.06 15.05 9.20
CA LEU A 703 8.65 14.03 8.35
C LEU A 703 7.92 13.91 7.00
N TRP A 704 6.58 13.89 7.02
CA TRP A 704 5.76 13.87 5.81
C TRP A 704 6.01 15.08 4.90
N ILE A 705 6.02 16.28 5.47
CA ILE A 705 6.31 17.53 4.75
C ILE A 705 7.72 17.48 4.16
N TRP A 706 8.71 16.99 4.90
CA TRP A 706 10.08 16.83 4.43
C TRP A 706 10.21 15.83 3.27
N CYS A 707 9.55 14.68 3.34
CA CYS A 707 9.54 13.70 2.25
C CYS A 707 9.04 14.32 0.95
N TRP A 708 7.96 15.11 1.00
CA TRP A 708 7.43 15.80 -0.18
C TRP A 708 8.31 16.98 -0.65
N ALA A 709 9.00 17.67 0.27
CA ALA A 709 10.05 18.63 -0.08
C ALA A 709 11.19 17.97 -0.89
N VAL A 710 11.68 16.81 -0.42
CA VAL A 710 12.71 16.02 -1.12
C VAL A 710 12.23 15.58 -2.51
N VAL A 711 10.99 15.08 -2.65
CA VAL A 711 10.40 14.73 -3.96
C VAL A 711 10.39 15.95 -4.90
N GLY A 712 9.95 17.11 -4.43
CA GLY A 712 9.95 18.35 -5.22
C GLY A 712 11.34 18.78 -5.70
N GLY A 713 12.35 18.65 -4.83
CA GLY A 713 13.75 18.88 -5.16
C GLY A 713 14.34 17.86 -6.14
N MET A 714 14.02 16.57 -5.99
CA MET A 714 14.45 15.51 -6.92
C MET A 714 13.88 15.72 -8.33
N VAL A 715 12.60 16.10 -8.44
CA VAL A 715 11.97 16.44 -9.73
C VAL A 715 12.72 17.60 -10.40
N ALA A 716 13.00 18.69 -9.66
CA ALA A 716 13.74 19.83 -10.19
C ALA A 716 15.20 19.52 -10.54
N GLY A 717 15.87 18.66 -9.76
CA GLY A 717 17.26 18.27 -10.00
C GLY A 717 17.44 17.35 -11.22
N ASN A 718 16.44 16.50 -11.52
CA ASN A 718 16.53 15.49 -12.58
C ASN A 718 16.05 15.99 -13.95
N PHE A 719 15.22 17.04 -14.02
CA PHE A 719 14.69 17.56 -15.29
C PHE A 719 15.35 18.89 -15.70
N HIS A 720 16.02 18.92 -16.85
CA HIS A 720 16.71 20.12 -17.35
C HIS A 720 15.82 21.13 -18.11
N LEU A 721 14.60 20.73 -18.50
CA LEU A 721 13.64 21.63 -19.16
C LEU A 721 12.55 22.05 -18.16
N LEU A 722 12.28 23.36 -18.09
CA LEU A 722 11.26 23.92 -17.18
C LEU A 722 9.88 23.28 -17.35
N ARG A 723 9.48 22.95 -18.58
CA ARG A 723 8.20 22.25 -18.85
C ARG A 723 8.15 20.86 -18.21
N SER A 724 9.26 20.12 -18.21
CA SER A 724 9.37 18.79 -17.60
C SER A 724 9.37 18.87 -16.06
N VAL A 725 10.02 19.89 -15.48
CA VAL A 725 9.93 20.17 -14.04
C VAL A 725 8.49 20.49 -13.65
N LEU A 726 7.82 21.40 -14.37
CA LEU A 726 6.42 21.77 -14.10
C LEU A 726 5.48 20.56 -14.20
N LEU A 727 5.65 19.70 -15.21
CA LEU A 727 4.85 18.49 -15.36
C LEU A 727 5.11 17.50 -14.23
N GLY A 728 6.37 17.21 -13.89
CA GLY A 728 6.72 16.30 -12.80
C GLY A 728 6.25 16.80 -11.43
N THR A 729 6.37 18.10 -11.17
CA THR A 729 5.88 18.73 -9.93
C THR A 729 4.37 18.68 -9.86
N GLY A 730 3.66 18.94 -10.98
CA GLY A 730 2.21 18.75 -11.07
C GLY A 730 1.79 17.31 -10.80
N THR A 731 2.47 16.32 -11.38
CA THR A 731 2.22 14.90 -11.12
C THR A 731 2.45 14.54 -9.64
N ALA A 732 3.53 15.04 -9.03
CA ALA A 732 3.81 14.81 -7.61
C ALA A 732 2.74 15.41 -6.69
N VAL A 733 2.21 16.60 -7.00
CA VAL A 733 1.08 17.22 -6.28
C VAL A 733 -0.20 16.39 -6.44
N VAL A 734 -0.47 15.81 -7.61
CA VAL A 734 -1.63 14.90 -7.81
C VAL A 734 -1.49 13.62 -6.98
N ILE A 735 -0.28 13.04 -6.90
CA ILE A 735 -0.03 11.85 -6.06
C ILE A 735 -0.18 12.18 -4.57
N LEU A 736 0.37 13.31 -4.11
CA LEU A 736 0.18 13.82 -2.75
C LEU A 736 -1.32 13.98 -2.43
N TYR A 737 -2.07 14.69 -3.28
CA TYR A 737 -3.50 14.89 -3.11
C TYR A 737 -4.27 13.56 -3.04
N GLY A 738 -4.00 12.63 -3.96
CA GLY A 738 -4.58 11.29 -3.97
C GLY A 738 -4.26 10.49 -2.71
N SER A 739 -3.02 10.57 -2.20
CA SER A 739 -2.62 9.88 -0.97
C SER A 739 -3.35 10.40 0.28
N CYS A 740 -3.49 11.72 0.42
CA CYS A 740 -4.26 12.35 1.48
C CYS A 740 -5.75 11.98 1.40
N TRP A 741 -6.31 11.91 0.20
CA TRP A 741 -7.70 11.52 -0.05
C TRP A 741 -7.98 10.05 0.31
N VAL A 742 -7.15 9.12 -0.15
CA VAL A 742 -7.25 7.69 0.20
C VAL A 742 -7.13 7.48 1.71
N LEU A 743 -6.17 8.14 2.36
CA LEU A 743 -5.98 8.02 3.81
C LEU A 743 -7.21 8.51 4.59
N LEU A 744 -7.78 9.66 4.21
CA LEU A 744 -8.95 10.21 4.90
C LEU A 744 -10.21 9.33 4.73
N ILE A 745 -10.37 8.69 3.57
CA ILE A 745 -11.53 7.84 3.30
C ILE A 745 -11.40 6.47 3.95
N VAL A 746 -10.28 5.78 3.74
CA VAL A 746 -10.13 4.37 4.12
C VAL A 746 -9.88 4.24 5.61
N THR A 747 -9.07 5.11 6.21
CA THR A 747 -8.66 4.99 7.62
C THR A 747 -9.12 6.15 8.50
N GLY A 748 -9.64 7.25 7.92
CA GLY A 748 -9.94 8.48 8.68
C GLY A 748 -8.72 9.38 8.91
N GLY A 749 -7.57 9.09 8.29
CA GLY A 749 -6.35 9.87 8.51
C GLY A 749 -6.37 11.23 7.81
N TRP A 750 -6.36 12.30 8.59
CA TRP A 750 -6.11 13.66 8.12
C TRP A 750 -4.63 14.00 8.33
N VAL A 751 -3.92 14.18 7.22
CA VAL A 751 -2.47 14.48 7.20
C VAL A 751 -2.19 15.76 6.39
N PRO A 752 -1.04 16.44 6.60
CA PRO A 752 -0.80 17.77 6.05
C PRO A 752 -0.71 17.77 4.52
N LEU A 753 -1.79 18.19 3.86
CA LEU A 753 -1.86 18.33 2.40
C LEU A 753 -1.21 19.65 1.94
N ILE A 754 -1.64 20.78 2.51
CA ILE A 754 -1.20 22.11 2.07
C ILE A 754 0.28 22.38 2.40
N PRO A 755 0.78 22.13 3.63
CA PRO A 755 2.18 22.38 3.95
C PRO A 755 3.14 21.50 3.13
N ALA A 756 2.77 20.23 2.90
CA ALA A 756 3.52 19.32 2.03
C ALA A 756 3.52 19.80 0.58
N THR A 757 2.38 20.28 0.06
CA THR A 757 2.28 20.86 -1.29
C THR A 757 3.16 22.10 -1.42
N ILE A 758 3.14 23.00 -0.43
CA ILE A 758 3.98 24.20 -0.39
C ILE A 758 5.45 23.78 -0.36
N ALA A 759 5.86 22.85 0.51
CA ALA A 759 7.25 22.41 0.63
C ALA A 759 7.77 21.73 -0.66
N LEU A 760 6.93 20.92 -1.31
CA LEU A 760 7.21 20.29 -2.60
C LEU A 760 7.46 21.35 -3.68
N VAL A 761 6.50 22.27 -3.88
CA VAL A 761 6.58 23.29 -4.95
C VAL A 761 7.71 24.29 -4.69
N THR A 762 7.90 24.73 -3.44
CA THR A 762 8.96 25.69 -3.09
C THR A 762 10.35 25.07 -3.19
N THR A 763 10.57 23.83 -2.72
CA THR A 763 11.86 23.15 -2.91
C THR A 763 12.17 22.94 -4.40
N SER A 764 11.17 22.55 -5.18
CA SER A 764 11.27 22.44 -6.63
C SER A 764 11.73 23.76 -7.28
N ALA A 765 11.07 24.87 -6.92
CA ALA A 765 11.42 26.19 -7.41
C ALA A 765 12.82 26.65 -6.97
N SER A 766 13.21 26.43 -5.71
CA SER A 766 14.53 26.77 -5.18
C SER A 766 15.66 26.04 -5.93
N VAL A 767 15.49 24.75 -6.22
CA VAL A 767 16.47 23.96 -6.99
C VAL A 767 16.56 24.43 -8.44
N VAL A 768 15.42 24.78 -9.07
CA VAL A 768 15.42 25.40 -10.42
C VAL A 768 16.18 26.71 -10.42
N VAL A 769 15.91 27.63 -9.48
CA VAL A 769 16.61 28.93 -9.39
C VAL A 769 18.10 28.74 -9.18
N TYR A 770 18.51 27.86 -8.27
CA TYR A 770 19.92 27.55 -8.01
C TYR A 770 20.61 26.99 -9.27
N SER A 771 20.00 26.03 -9.97
CA SER A 771 20.56 25.47 -11.21
C SER A 771 20.58 26.47 -12.37
N GLY A 772 19.70 27.48 -12.36
CA GLY A 772 19.70 28.60 -13.30
C GLY A 772 20.83 29.61 -13.05
N LEU A 773 21.16 29.89 -11.78
CA LEU A 773 22.26 30.79 -11.38
C LEU A 773 23.66 30.19 -11.60
N GLN A 774 23.76 28.89 -11.89
CA GLN A 774 25.03 28.22 -12.24
C GLN A 774 25.30 28.18 -13.76
N LYS A 775 24.42 28.74 -14.60
CA LYS A 775 24.58 28.84 -16.06
C LYS A 775 24.96 30.26 -16.47
#